data_AF-A0A1Y5SDN8-F1
#
_entry.id   AF-A0A1Y5SDN8-F1
#
_cell.length_a   1.000
_cell.length_b   1.000
_cell.length_c   1.000
_cell.angle_alpha   90.00
_cell.angle_beta   90.00
_cell.angle_gamma   90.00
#
_symmetry.space_group_name_H-M   'P 1'
#
loop_
_entity.id
_entity.type
_entity.pdbx_description
1 polymer ?
#
loop_
_entity_poly.entity_id
_entity_poly.type
_entity_poly.pdbx_seq_one_letter_code
_entity_poly.pdbx_strand_id
1 'polypeptide(L)'
;MTLPAFLRRFCLVAVSACAGWAAPLAAQTPQGKGTATPGIPAYLGSESCAECHAEETEAWAGSHHAKAWLPPTPGNVLGDFDNATFTQGGLTARFYREDGAYMVEVSEPDGSTARYPVHSAAGIAPLQQYLLETEPGRLQSFDVAWDVERERWYHLYPDTDLAPTDGLHWSGPYKNWNARCAECHATGFEKNYDPANRRYQSTQAEIGVGCEACHGPGQAHVEWARLGVINRAFADSTDDAGFTITFSADDPYTEREQCAGCHSRREAFGDGNPLPGTAFDDAYRLALLRPGLYHDDGSILEEVYVYGSFLQSKMAAKGVRCSNCHEVHSGTLKAEGNATCTQCHSPAGNPDFPSLPLADYDTPDHHFHPEGTEGAQCKSCHMIERTYMGIDGRRDHSFRVPRPDLAAATNAPDACTDCHTDQTAAWAAAELETRFPDSRHRGPHFATTFANARANPARQVNALARIALAEDQPAIIRASAMELLRGAESPEAAAALAGLIDDPDPLVRAAAVGLQRFAPDIDKVQRLLPALKDETRLVRLAAVLDLFAAPIARLPQASAQAFSAAAAEWREVMALRADFPEGHLVMGGAALTMRNIPVATEAFGEAVRLDPQLVQAWSMLARIKAAVGDLDGARQTIAEGLAANPSDPLLLQTVDQF
;
A
#
# COMPACT_ATOMS: atom_id res chain seq x y z
N MET A 1 51.69 -57.94 -9.21
CA MET A 1 51.30 -57.97 -10.63
C MET A 1 50.23 -56.89 -10.79
N THR A 2 50.36 -55.75 -11.46
CA THR A 2 51.34 -55.18 -12.40
C THR A 2 51.06 -53.66 -12.41
N LEU A 3 52.10 -52.83 -12.20
CA LEU A 3 52.23 -51.43 -12.66
C LEU A 3 52.32 -51.41 -14.22
N PRO A 4 52.48 -50.27 -14.96
CA PRO A 4 52.76 -48.86 -14.59
C PRO A 4 51.90 -47.80 -15.35
N ALA A 5 51.78 -46.53 -14.90
CA ALA A 5 52.69 -45.37 -15.03
C ALA A 5 52.86 -44.80 -16.45
N PHE A 6 52.74 -43.49 -16.61
CA PHE A 6 53.85 -42.55 -16.86
C PHE A 6 53.29 -41.09 -16.71
N LEU A 7 53.69 -40.28 -15.72
CA LEU A 7 54.98 -39.55 -15.59
C LEU A 7 55.12 -38.45 -16.67
N ARG A 8 55.48 -37.19 -16.41
CA ARG A 8 56.10 -36.51 -15.25
C ARG A 8 56.50 -35.09 -15.71
N ARG A 9 56.85 -34.25 -14.73
CA ARG A 9 57.83 -33.15 -14.75
C ARG A 9 57.38 -31.71 -15.01
N PHE A 10 57.87 -30.67 -14.32
CA PHE A 10 58.85 -30.55 -13.21
C PHE A 10 58.81 -29.10 -12.63
N CYS A 11 59.22 -28.98 -11.36
CA CYS A 11 59.97 -27.90 -10.67
C CYS A 11 59.41 -26.47 -10.57
N LEU A 12 59.17 -25.95 -9.36
CA LEU A 12 60.12 -25.44 -8.33
C LEU A 12 60.86 -24.17 -8.79
N VAL A 13 60.57 -23.01 -8.17
CA VAL A 13 61.42 -22.32 -7.17
C VAL A 13 60.78 -20.98 -6.76
N ALA A 14 60.92 -20.71 -5.46
CA ALA A 14 60.43 -19.60 -4.65
C ALA A 14 61.07 -18.20 -4.87
N VAL A 15 60.43 -17.21 -4.23
CA VAL A 15 61.00 -16.08 -3.43
C VAL A 15 60.72 -14.63 -3.91
N SER A 16 60.02 -13.92 -3.01
CA SER A 16 60.07 -12.47 -2.65
C SER A 16 59.30 -11.39 -3.42
N ALA A 17 58.27 -10.90 -2.74
CA ALA A 17 58.05 -9.52 -2.27
C ALA A 17 58.19 -8.34 -3.25
N CYS A 18 57.08 -7.62 -3.47
CA CYS A 18 57.00 -6.16 -3.29
C CYS A 18 55.54 -5.71 -3.15
N ALA A 19 55.38 -4.69 -2.33
CA ALA A 19 54.12 -4.11 -1.87
C ALA A 19 53.50 -3.11 -2.88
N GLY A 20 52.21 -2.84 -2.69
CA GLY A 20 51.49 -1.68 -3.23
C GLY A 20 50.64 -1.98 -4.46
N TRP A 21 49.35 -1.64 -4.56
CA TRP A 21 48.49 -0.76 -3.79
C TRP A 21 47.10 -1.39 -3.68
N ALA A 22 46.50 -1.32 -2.49
CA ALA A 22 45.06 -1.45 -2.33
C ALA A 22 44.42 -0.16 -2.86
N ALA A 23 43.58 -0.27 -3.88
CA ALA A 23 42.63 0.77 -4.26
C ALA A 23 41.25 0.34 -3.75
N PRO A 24 40.43 1.27 -3.21
CA PRO A 24 39.14 0.94 -2.65
C PRO A 24 38.17 0.55 -3.77
N LEU A 25 37.40 -0.52 -3.56
CA LEU A 25 36.18 -0.77 -4.32
C LEU A 25 35.21 0.38 -4.02
N ALA A 26 35.18 1.39 -4.88
CA ALA A 26 34.04 2.28 -4.97
C ALA A 26 32.85 1.45 -5.43
N ALA A 27 31.84 1.35 -4.58
CA ALA A 27 30.53 0.83 -4.93
C ALA A 27 29.98 1.67 -6.09
N GLN A 28 30.09 1.15 -7.32
CA GLN A 28 29.33 1.67 -8.44
C GLN A 28 27.90 1.16 -8.25
N THR A 29 27.01 2.05 -7.83
CA THR A 29 25.57 1.85 -7.98
C THR A 29 25.27 1.44 -9.42
N PRO A 30 24.56 0.33 -9.67
CA PRO A 30 24.14 -0.01 -11.01
C PRO A 30 23.11 1.03 -11.45
N GLN A 31 23.52 2.00 -12.26
CA GLN A 31 22.60 2.78 -13.07
C GLN A 31 22.01 1.83 -14.12
N GLY A 32 20.89 1.22 -13.78
CA GLY A 32 20.08 0.46 -14.74
C GLY A 32 19.53 1.44 -15.77
N LYS A 33 20.12 1.47 -16.98
CA LYS A 33 19.46 2.05 -18.14
C LYS A 33 18.24 1.17 -18.43
N GLY A 34 17.06 1.59 -17.97
CA GLY A 34 15.79 0.95 -18.30
C GLY A 34 15.70 0.72 -19.80
N THR A 35 15.24 -0.46 -20.21
CA THR A 35 15.01 -0.76 -21.62
C THR A 35 13.94 0.18 -22.14
N ALA A 36 14.32 1.11 -23.02
CA ALA A 36 13.39 2.09 -23.56
C ALA A 36 12.23 1.39 -24.30
N THR A 37 11.03 1.47 -23.75
CA THR A 37 9.80 1.09 -24.47
C THR A 37 9.63 2.06 -25.64
N PRO A 38 9.55 1.58 -26.90
CA PRO A 38 9.42 2.45 -28.05
C PRO A 38 8.26 3.42 -27.89
N GLY A 39 8.55 4.71 -27.97
CA GLY A 39 7.56 5.78 -27.84
C GLY A 39 7.39 6.35 -26.43
N ILE A 40 8.02 5.78 -25.39
CA ILE A 40 8.05 6.38 -24.04
C ILE A 40 9.43 7.01 -23.81
N PRO A 41 9.52 8.25 -23.29
CA PRO A 41 10.81 8.87 -22.99
C PRO A 41 11.56 8.13 -21.86
N ALA A 42 12.89 8.25 -21.83
CA ALA A 42 13.72 7.68 -20.78
C ALA A 42 13.77 8.56 -19.51
N TYR A 43 13.98 7.92 -18.36
CA TYR A 43 14.33 8.58 -17.11
C TYR A 43 15.78 9.10 -17.17
N LEU A 44 15.99 10.33 -16.71
CA LEU A 44 17.30 11.00 -16.69
C LEU A 44 17.88 11.15 -15.29
N GLY A 45 17.06 10.99 -14.25
CA GLY A 45 17.40 11.25 -12.85
C GLY A 45 17.29 12.72 -12.47
N SER A 46 17.00 12.97 -11.19
CA SER A 46 16.73 14.32 -10.65
C SER A 46 17.88 15.32 -10.82
N GLU A 47 19.14 14.85 -10.90
CA GLU A 47 20.31 15.72 -11.17
C GLU A 47 20.18 16.48 -12.50
N SER A 48 19.48 15.91 -13.50
CA SER A 48 19.28 16.55 -14.79
C SER A 48 18.37 17.79 -14.75
N CYS A 49 17.57 17.91 -13.68
CA CYS A 49 16.62 19.00 -13.48
C CYS A 49 17.30 20.25 -12.85
N ALA A 50 18.38 20.05 -12.09
CA ALA A 50 18.98 21.05 -11.22
C ALA A 50 19.52 22.30 -11.94
N GLU A 51 19.94 22.17 -13.20
CA GLU A 51 20.46 23.29 -14.00
C GLU A 51 19.36 24.35 -14.29
N CYS A 52 18.11 23.91 -14.48
CA CYS A 52 16.98 24.78 -14.82
C CYS A 52 16.05 25.06 -13.62
N HIS A 53 15.97 24.14 -12.66
CA HIS A 53 15.01 24.15 -11.53
C HIS A 53 15.75 24.17 -10.19
N ALA A 54 16.59 25.18 -9.97
CA ALA A 54 17.47 25.25 -8.82
C ALA A 54 16.70 25.36 -7.49
N GLU A 55 15.65 26.18 -7.44
CA GLU A 55 14.84 26.41 -6.23
C GLU A 55 14.08 25.14 -5.83
N GLU A 56 13.42 24.48 -6.78
CA GLU A 56 12.70 23.23 -6.56
C GLU A 56 13.66 22.10 -6.15
N THR A 57 14.83 22.03 -6.76
CA THR A 57 15.86 21.02 -6.42
C THR A 57 16.39 21.22 -5.01
N GLU A 58 16.64 22.46 -4.59
CA GLU A 58 17.08 22.78 -3.23
C GLU A 58 16.01 22.40 -2.19
N ALA A 59 14.74 22.73 -2.46
CA ALA A 59 13.62 22.35 -1.62
C ALA A 59 13.47 20.82 -1.54
N TRP A 60 13.56 20.12 -2.67
CA TRP A 60 13.46 18.67 -2.76
C TRP A 60 14.58 17.95 -2.02
N ALA A 61 15.84 18.35 -2.19
CA ALA A 61 16.99 17.65 -1.61
C ALA A 61 16.94 17.57 -0.07
N GLY A 62 16.27 18.53 0.58
CA GLY A 62 16.05 18.54 2.02
C GLY A 62 14.92 17.61 2.50
N SER A 63 13.97 17.28 1.62
CA SER A 63 12.69 16.64 1.93
C SER A 63 12.83 15.17 2.36
N HIS A 64 11.76 14.65 2.98
CA HIS A 64 11.63 13.22 3.25
C HIS A 64 11.45 12.39 1.97
N HIS A 65 10.97 12.97 0.87
CA HIS A 65 10.85 12.27 -0.42
C HIS A 65 12.23 11.94 -1.02
N ALA A 66 13.13 12.93 -1.08
CA ALA A 66 14.51 12.72 -1.54
C ALA A 66 15.28 11.73 -0.65
N LYS A 67 14.90 11.66 0.64
CA LYS A 67 15.56 10.84 1.66
C LYS A 67 14.78 9.57 2.03
N ALA A 68 13.80 9.18 1.20
CA ALA A 68 12.95 8.02 1.44
C ALA A 68 13.74 6.70 1.38
N TRP A 69 14.82 6.67 0.61
CA TRP A 69 15.76 5.56 0.48
C TRP A 69 17.16 6.12 0.20
N LEU A 70 18.17 5.67 0.94
CA LEU A 70 19.51 6.25 0.92
C LEU A 70 20.61 5.17 0.93
N PRO A 71 21.74 5.39 0.23
CA PRO A 71 22.91 4.52 0.34
C PRO A 71 23.51 4.61 1.76
N PRO A 72 24.13 3.53 2.28
CA PRO A 72 24.57 3.43 3.66
C PRO A 72 25.93 4.12 3.87
N THR A 73 25.98 5.43 3.66
CA THR A 73 27.17 6.26 3.83
C THR A 73 27.20 6.88 5.23
N PRO A 74 28.37 7.39 5.71
CA PRO A 74 28.45 8.09 7.00
C PRO A 74 27.51 9.27 7.18
N GLY A 75 27.04 9.92 6.11
CA GLY A 75 26.06 11.00 6.21
C GLY A 75 24.60 10.54 6.25
N ASN A 76 24.33 9.27 5.90
CA ASN A 76 22.99 8.74 5.73
C ASN A 76 22.60 7.71 6.79
N VAL A 77 23.58 7.12 7.51
CA VAL A 77 23.34 6.19 8.61
C VAL A 77 23.28 6.98 9.91
N LEU A 78 22.08 7.10 10.48
CA LEU A 78 21.81 7.87 11.70
C LEU A 78 21.95 7.03 12.98
N GLY A 79 21.84 5.71 12.86
CA GLY A 79 21.88 4.78 13.99
C GLY A 79 23.27 4.54 14.56
N ASP A 80 23.31 4.09 15.81
CA ASP A 80 24.55 3.76 16.49
C ASP A 80 25.10 2.40 16.04
N PHE A 81 26.19 2.42 15.26
CA PHE A 81 26.96 1.25 14.84
C PHE A 81 28.33 1.16 15.55
N ASP A 82 28.47 1.71 16.76
CA ASP A 82 29.67 1.56 17.60
C ASP A 82 29.56 0.34 18.54
N ASN A 83 29.30 -0.83 17.96
CA ASN A 83 29.03 -2.09 18.69
C ASN A 83 27.79 -2.05 19.60
N ALA A 84 26.80 -1.23 19.27
CA ALA A 84 25.52 -1.22 19.94
C ALA A 84 24.83 -2.59 19.85
N THR A 85 24.11 -2.97 20.90
CA THR A 85 23.33 -4.22 20.94
C THR A 85 21.89 -3.92 21.36
N PHE A 86 20.94 -4.54 20.66
CA PHE A 86 19.52 -4.53 20.99
C PHE A 86 19.07 -5.98 21.25
N THR A 87 18.26 -6.20 22.29
CA THR A 87 17.72 -7.52 22.62
C THR A 87 16.25 -7.40 23.02
N GLN A 88 15.39 -8.21 22.40
CA GLN A 88 13.97 -8.31 22.73
C GLN A 88 13.40 -9.63 22.20
N GLY A 89 12.56 -10.32 22.98
CA GLY A 89 11.84 -11.51 22.50
C GLY A 89 12.76 -12.59 21.91
N GLY A 90 13.90 -12.89 22.55
CA GLY A 90 14.88 -13.86 22.05
C GLY A 90 15.77 -13.38 20.88
N LEU A 91 15.33 -12.39 20.11
CA LEU A 91 16.15 -11.73 19.08
C LEU A 91 17.23 -10.87 19.73
N THR A 92 18.47 -10.98 19.25
CA THR A 92 19.57 -10.05 19.58
C THR A 92 20.19 -9.54 18.29
N ALA A 93 20.27 -8.21 18.14
CA ALA A 93 20.91 -7.55 17.02
C ALA A 93 22.11 -6.73 17.51
N ARG A 94 23.29 -6.95 16.94
CA ARG A 94 24.50 -6.16 17.18
C ARG A 94 24.85 -5.34 15.94
N PHE A 95 24.94 -4.04 16.11
CA PHE A 95 25.21 -3.06 15.07
C PHE A 95 26.66 -2.58 15.18
N TYR A 96 27.47 -2.79 14.14
CA TYR A 96 28.90 -2.50 14.18
C TYR A 96 29.45 -2.11 12.82
N ARG A 97 30.70 -1.65 12.79
CA ARG A 97 31.43 -1.38 11.54
C ARG A 97 32.56 -2.39 11.34
N GLU A 98 32.71 -2.88 10.11
CA GLU A 98 33.79 -3.79 9.70
C GLU A 98 34.30 -3.34 8.33
N ASP A 99 35.60 -3.09 8.21
CA ASP A 99 36.25 -2.66 6.95
C ASP A 99 35.56 -1.47 6.24
N GLY A 100 34.96 -0.57 7.02
CA GLY A 100 34.25 0.61 6.54
C GLY A 100 32.77 0.39 6.20
N ALA A 101 32.30 -0.86 6.16
CA ALA A 101 30.89 -1.21 5.99
C ALA A 101 30.12 -1.17 7.31
N TYR A 102 28.82 -0.87 7.23
CA TYR A 102 27.88 -1.01 8.34
C TYR A 102 27.34 -2.43 8.36
N MET A 103 27.38 -3.07 9.52
CA MET A 103 27.07 -4.49 9.70
C MET A 103 26.03 -4.69 10.80
N VAL A 104 25.14 -5.65 10.57
CA VAL A 104 24.19 -6.15 11.57
C VAL A 104 24.43 -7.65 11.78
N GLU A 105 24.76 -8.04 12.99
CA GLU A 105 24.77 -9.45 13.41
C GLU A 105 23.46 -9.75 14.14
N VAL A 106 22.69 -10.69 13.63
CA VAL A 106 21.37 -11.06 14.16
C VAL A 106 21.44 -12.48 14.72
N SER A 107 21.14 -12.63 15.99
CA SER A 107 20.94 -13.91 16.68
C SER A 107 19.46 -14.13 16.93
N GLU A 108 18.93 -15.22 16.42
CA GLU A 108 17.50 -15.55 16.45
C GLU A 108 17.14 -16.38 17.70
N PRO A 109 15.85 -16.43 18.09
CA PRO A 109 15.39 -17.26 19.21
C PRO A 109 15.70 -18.76 19.08
N ASP A 110 15.86 -19.26 17.84
CA ASP A 110 16.24 -20.65 17.57
C ASP A 110 17.74 -20.93 17.77
N GLY A 111 18.53 -19.91 18.12
CA GLY A 111 19.96 -19.96 18.37
C GLY A 111 20.83 -19.80 17.12
N SER A 112 20.23 -19.62 15.93
CA SER A 112 20.97 -19.29 14.72
C SER A 112 21.55 -17.87 14.80
N THR A 113 22.65 -17.61 14.10
CA THR A 113 23.26 -16.28 14.04
C THR A 113 23.80 -16.02 12.65
N ALA A 114 23.48 -14.86 12.09
CA ALA A 114 23.89 -14.44 10.76
C ALA A 114 24.40 -12.98 10.78
N ARG A 115 25.22 -12.62 9.79
CA ARG A 115 25.79 -11.29 9.64
C ARG A 115 25.41 -10.73 8.28
N TYR A 116 24.90 -9.51 8.28
CA TYR A 116 24.44 -8.83 7.09
C TYR A 116 25.14 -7.48 6.97
N PRO A 117 25.78 -7.18 5.82
CA PRO A 117 26.08 -5.79 5.51
C PRO A 117 24.75 -5.04 5.33
N VAL A 118 24.69 -3.82 5.85
CA VAL A 118 23.58 -2.91 5.57
C VAL A 118 23.65 -2.53 4.10
N HIS A 119 22.64 -2.90 3.33
CA HIS A 119 22.56 -2.55 1.91
C HIS A 119 22.24 -1.07 1.74
N SER A 120 21.32 -0.54 2.55
CA SER A 120 20.82 0.84 2.48
C SER A 120 19.98 1.21 3.69
N ALA A 121 19.67 2.49 3.85
CA ALA A 121 18.80 3.03 4.89
C ALA A 121 17.49 3.57 4.29
N ALA A 122 16.37 3.40 4.99
CA ALA A 122 15.06 3.91 4.61
C ALA A 122 14.57 4.93 5.64
N GLY A 123 14.23 6.13 5.17
CA GLY A 123 13.77 7.23 6.00
C GLY A 123 14.86 7.96 6.81
N ILE A 124 14.46 9.09 7.40
CA ILE A 124 15.32 9.96 8.22
C ILE A 124 14.67 10.51 9.49
N ALA A 125 13.34 10.50 9.61
CA ALA A 125 12.59 10.91 10.80
C ALA A 125 11.13 10.46 10.71
N PRO A 126 10.46 10.15 11.84
CA PRO A 126 11.05 10.10 13.20
C PRO A 126 11.89 8.82 13.43
N LEU A 127 11.86 7.89 12.49
CA LEU A 127 12.65 6.66 12.52
C LEU A 127 13.46 6.48 11.23
N GLN A 128 14.55 5.72 11.35
CA GLN A 128 15.30 5.18 10.21
C GLN A 128 15.35 3.66 10.31
N GLN A 129 14.98 2.98 9.24
CA GLN A 129 15.05 1.52 9.11
C GLN A 129 16.22 1.12 8.22
N TYR A 130 16.80 -0.06 8.44
CA TYR A 130 17.91 -0.57 7.64
C TYR A 130 17.49 -1.76 6.80
N LEU A 131 17.96 -1.78 5.55
CA LEU A 131 17.68 -2.86 4.61
C LEU A 131 18.84 -3.84 4.58
N LEU A 132 18.51 -5.11 4.76
CA LEU A 132 19.47 -6.22 4.76
C LEU A 132 19.22 -7.12 3.55
N GLU A 133 20.26 -7.40 2.77
CA GLU A 133 20.18 -8.37 1.70
C GLU A 133 20.36 -9.78 2.28
N THR A 134 19.25 -10.51 2.41
CA THR A 134 19.25 -11.85 3.03
C THR A 134 19.70 -12.94 2.06
N GLU A 135 19.44 -12.72 0.77
CA GLU A 135 19.83 -13.56 -0.36
C GLU A 135 20.04 -12.66 -1.59
N PRO A 136 20.75 -13.08 -2.64
CA PRO A 136 20.96 -12.27 -3.84
C PRO A 136 19.65 -11.67 -4.40
N GLY A 137 19.55 -10.33 -4.38
CA GLY A 137 18.40 -9.53 -4.80
C GLY A 137 17.28 -9.38 -3.76
N ARG A 138 17.29 -10.18 -2.68
CA ARG A 138 16.22 -10.21 -1.67
C ARG A 138 16.53 -9.25 -0.52
N LEU A 139 16.06 -8.02 -0.67
CA LEU A 139 16.16 -6.98 0.35
C LEU A 139 15.03 -7.10 1.37
N GLN A 140 15.39 -7.03 2.65
CA GLN A 140 14.47 -7.10 3.78
C GLN A 140 14.52 -5.83 4.63
N SER A 141 13.35 -5.31 4.97
CA SER A 141 13.20 -4.22 5.94
C SER A 141 13.35 -4.77 7.35
N PHE A 142 14.46 -4.45 8.03
CA PHE A 142 14.74 -5.02 9.35
C PHE A 142 13.86 -4.41 10.44
N ASP A 143 13.26 -5.23 11.30
CA ASP A 143 12.26 -4.78 12.28
C ASP A 143 12.87 -4.01 13.47
N VAL A 144 14.19 -4.03 13.65
CA VAL A 144 14.87 -3.14 14.60
C VAL A 144 15.25 -1.84 13.89
N ALA A 145 14.55 -0.77 14.25
CA ALA A 145 14.73 0.56 13.69
C ALA A 145 15.42 1.51 14.69
N TRP A 146 15.95 2.61 14.16
CA TRP A 146 16.53 3.69 14.94
C TRP A 146 15.49 4.80 15.16
N ASP A 147 15.16 5.08 16.43
CA ASP A 147 14.42 6.28 16.85
C ASP A 147 15.38 7.47 16.78
N VAL A 148 15.18 8.35 15.79
CA VAL A 148 16.08 9.47 15.50
C VAL A 148 15.99 10.54 16.57
N GLU A 149 14.81 10.72 17.17
CA GLU A 149 14.55 11.76 18.16
C GLU A 149 15.09 11.38 19.54
N ARG A 150 14.97 10.10 19.93
CA ARG A 150 15.46 9.59 21.22
C ARG A 150 16.83 8.92 21.15
N GLU A 151 17.40 8.84 19.96
CA GLU A 151 18.71 8.24 19.69
C GLU A 151 18.82 6.81 20.27
N ARG A 152 17.89 5.93 19.90
CA ARG A 152 17.87 4.55 20.40
C ARG A 152 17.37 3.53 19.39
N TRP A 153 17.85 2.30 19.53
CA TRP A 153 17.29 1.14 18.84
C TRP A 153 15.97 0.71 19.48
N TYR A 154 14.99 0.37 18.65
CA TYR A 154 13.71 -0.18 19.10
C TYR A 154 13.15 -1.18 18.09
N HIS A 155 12.30 -2.10 18.56
CA HIS A 155 11.60 -3.04 17.69
C HIS A 155 10.25 -2.44 17.25
N LEU A 156 9.94 -2.50 15.95
CA LEU A 156 8.68 -2.01 15.41
C LEU A 156 7.45 -2.76 15.95
N TYR A 157 7.64 -4.00 16.39
CA TYR A 157 6.59 -4.90 16.89
C TYR A 157 7.00 -5.47 18.26
N PRO A 158 6.92 -4.69 19.35
CA PRO A 158 7.52 -5.07 20.63
C PRO A 158 6.94 -6.34 21.26
N ASP A 159 5.69 -6.65 20.92
CA ASP A 159 4.91 -7.74 21.51
C ASP A 159 4.98 -9.05 20.70
N THR A 160 5.85 -9.13 19.69
CA THR A 160 5.97 -10.31 18.81
C THR A 160 7.30 -11.03 19.01
N ASP A 161 7.24 -12.34 19.24
CA ASP A 161 8.38 -13.27 19.23
C ASP A 161 8.10 -14.30 18.12
N LEU A 162 8.54 -13.97 16.91
CA LEU A 162 8.24 -14.73 15.69
C LEU A 162 9.45 -15.56 15.30
N ALA A 163 9.23 -16.85 15.05
CA ALA A 163 10.28 -17.71 14.53
C ALA A 163 10.66 -17.32 13.09
N PRO A 164 11.88 -17.63 12.62
CA PRO A 164 12.30 -17.35 11.24
C PRO A 164 11.43 -18.01 10.15
N THR A 165 10.65 -19.03 10.52
CA THR A 165 9.69 -19.71 9.63
C THR A 165 8.34 -18.99 9.55
N ASP A 166 8.10 -18.00 10.39
CA ASP A 166 6.84 -17.24 10.41
C ASP A 166 6.79 -16.24 9.25
N GLY A 167 5.65 -16.15 8.57
CA GLY A 167 5.48 -15.23 7.44
C GLY A 167 5.74 -13.76 7.82
N LEU A 168 5.39 -13.35 9.04
CA LEU A 168 5.49 -11.98 9.54
C LEU A 168 6.85 -11.63 10.13
N HIS A 169 7.75 -12.61 10.28
CA HIS A 169 9.12 -12.40 10.72
C HIS A 169 9.85 -11.41 9.80
N TRP A 170 10.84 -10.66 10.31
CA TRP A 170 11.59 -9.64 9.55
C TRP A 170 12.23 -10.19 8.26
N SER A 171 12.55 -11.49 8.22
CA SER A 171 13.08 -12.17 7.04
C SER A 171 12.02 -12.87 6.18
N GLY A 172 10.74 -12.78 6.54
CA GLY A 172 9.58 -13.36 5.86
C GLY A 172 9.12 -12.55 4.63
N PRO A 173 8.08 -13.01 3.91
CA PRO A 173 7.57 -12.35 2.70
C PRO A 173 6.91 -10.99 2.95
N TYR A 174 6.35 -10.73 4.14
CA TYR A 174 5.64 -9.46 4.42
C TYR A 174 6.58 -8.28 4.65
N LYS A 175 7.87 -8.54 4.80
CA LYS A 175 8.92 -7.56 5.13
C LYS A 175 9.86 -7.27 3.96
N ASN A 176 9.59 -7.93 2.82
CA ASN A 176 10.43 -7.81 1.65
C ASN A 176 10.28 -6.42 1.01
N TRP A 177 11.40 -5.70 0.97
CA TRP A 177 11.47 -4.34 0.46
C TRP A 177 11.09 -4.28 -1.02
N ASN A 178 11.62 -5.19 -1.84
CA ASN A 178 11.38 -5.21 -3.29
C ASN A 178 9.87 -5.33 -3.61
N ALA A 179 9.17 -6.20 -2.90
CA ALA A 179 7.76 -6.49 -3.14
C ALA A 179 6.81 -5.47 -2.49
N ARG A 180 7.15 -4.93 -1.31
CA ARG A 180 6.18 -4.21 -0.46
C ARG A 180 6.48 -2.72 -0.32
N CYS A 181 7.71 -2.27 -0.56
CA CYS A 181 8.17 -0.92 -0.19
C CYS A 181 8.77 -0.15 -1.37
N ALA A 182 9.61 -0.80 -2.17
CA ALA A 182 10.44 -0.14 -3.17
C ALA A 182 9.64 0.69 -4.20
N GLU A 183 8.46 0.23 -4.60
CA GLU A 183 7.58 0.99 -5.50
C GLU A 183 7.26 2.40 -4.96
N CYS A 184 7.10 2.57 -3.64
CA CYS A 184 6.83 3.89 -3.05
C CYS A 184 8.10 4.68 -2.69
N HIS A 185 9.28 4.06 -2.77
CA HIS A 185 10.55 4.60 -2.25
C HIS A 185 11.64 4.70 -3.33
N ALA A 186 11.29 4.49 -4.60
CA ALA A 186 12.19 4.55 -5.74
C ALA A 186 11.50 5.21 -6.94
N THR A 187 12.29 5.60 -7.93
CA THR A 187 11.81 6.22 -9.17
C THR A 187 12.08 5.31 -10.36
N GLY A 188 11.07 5.09 -11.20
CA GLY A 188 11.17 4.19 -12.35
C GLY A 188 11.50 2.75 -11.94
N PHE A 189 10.92 2.29 -10.82
CA PHE A 189 11.14 0.98 -10.24
C PHE A 189 10.43 -0.12 -11.01
N GLU A 190 11.12 -1.23 -11.21
CA GLU A 190 10.60 -2.51 -11.68
C GLU A 190 11.08 -3.61 -10.73
N LYS A 191 10.15 -4.45 -10.27
CA LYS A 191 10.42 -5.49 -9.28
C LYS A 191 11.17 -6.66 -9.91
N ASN A 192 10.82 -7.03 -11.15
CA ASN A 192 11.47 -8.08 -11.93
C ASN A 192 11.65 -9.38 -11.12
N TYR A 193 10.55 -9.84 -10.50
CA TYR A 193 10.57 -11.09 -9.73
C TYR A 193 10.50 -12.30 -10.66
N ASP A 194 11.48 -13.19 -10.54
CA ASP A 194 11.49 -14.49 -11.22
C ASP A 194 10.85 -15.54 -10.30
N PRO A 195 9.60 -15.98 -10.57
CA PRO A 195 8.93 -16.97 -9.72
C PRO A 195 9.55 -18.37 -9.82
N ALA A 196 10.24 -18.71 -10.91
CA ALA A 196 10.84 -20.03 -11.08
C ALA A 196 12.10 -20.18 -10.21
N ASN A 197 12.91 -19.13 -10.12
CA ASN A 197 14.11 -19.11 -9.29
C ASN A 197 13.91 -18.44 -7.92
N ARG A 198 12.74 -17.83 -7.70
CA ARG A 198 12.35 -17.07 -6.50
C ARG A 198 13.33 -15.96 -6.15
N ARG A 199 13.73 -15.17 -7.16
CA ARG A 199 14.71 -14.10 -7.03
C ARG A 199 14.18 -12.80 -7.58
N TYR A 200 14.53 -11.71 -6.89
CA TYR A 200 14.28 -10.36 -7.38
C TYR A 200 15.46 -9.90 -8.22
N GLN A 201 15.17 -9.33 -9.38
CA GLN A 201 16.15 -8.65 -10.24
C GLN A 201 15.76 -7.17 -10.37
N SER A 202 15.36 -6.58 -9.25
CA SER A 202 14.75 -5.27 -9.25
C SER A 202 15.69 -4.20 -9.78
N THR A 203 15.12 -3.26 -10.53
CA THR A 203 15.83 -2.12 -11.12
C THR A 203 15.07 -0.85 -10.82
N GLN A 204 15.77 0.27 -10.82
CA GLN A 204 15.21 1.60 -10.66
C GLN A 204 16.06 2.60 -11.44
N ALA A 205 15.42 3.67 -11.90
CA ALA A 205 16.12 4.81 -12.49
C ALA A 205 16.87 5.61 -11.42
N GLU A 206 16.26 5.78 -10.24
CA GLU A 206 16.82 6.53 -9.12
C GLU A 206 16.39 5.90 -7.77
N ILE A 207 17.30 5.93 -6.78
CA ILE A 207 17.01 5.59 -5.39
C ILE A 207 16.34 6.79 -4.71
N GLY A 208 15.22 6.56 -4.03
CA GLY A 208 14.41 7.63 -3.45
C GLY A 208 13.33 8.12 -4.42
N VAL A 209 12.47 8.99 -3.91
CA VAL A 209 11.39 9.61 -4.69
C VAL A 209 11.96 10.88 -5.33
N GLY A 210 12.41 10.75 -6.57
CA GLY A 210 12.99 11.82 -7.38
C GLY A 210 11.93 12.61 -8.17
N CYS A 211 12.37 13.63 -8.90
CA CYS A 211 11.50 14.51 -9.68
C CYS A 211 10.61 13.73 -10.66
N GLU A 212 11.20 12.74 -11.34
CA GLU A 212 10.53 11.96 -12.37
C GLU A 212 9.52 10.95 -11.81
N ALA A 213 9.50 10.70 -10.48
CA ALA A 213 8.46 9.89 -9.85
C ALA A 213 7.09 10.59 -9.85
N CYS A 214 7.08 11.92 -9.91
CA CYS A 214 5.87 12.73 -10.00
C CYS A 214 5.65 13.33 -11.39
N HIS A 215 6.71 13.78 -12.06
CA HIS A 215 6.63 14.46 -13.36
C HIS A 215 6.75 13.53 -14.57
N GLY A 216 7.09 12.26 -14.37
CA GLY A 216 7.36 11.32 -15.46
C GLY A 216 8.76 11.44 -16.04
N PRO A 217 9.11 10.58 -17.01
CA PRO A 217 10.44 10.55 -17.62
C PRO A 217 10.78 11.86 -18.35
N GLY A 218 11.91 12.47 -17.99
CA GLY A 218 12.30 13.82 -18.41
C GLY A 218 13.01 13.92 -19.76
N GLN A 219 13.31 12.81 -20.45
CA GLN A 219 14.06 12.86 -21.72
C GLN A 219 13.40 13.79 -22.74
N ALA A 220 12.10 13.61 -23.02
CA ALA A 220 11.39 14.40 -24.02
C ALA A 220 11.31 15.87 -23.61
N HIS A 221 11.09 16.14 -22.31
CA HIS A 221 11.10 17.48 -21.76
C HIS A 221 12.45 18.19 -21.95
N VAL A 222 13.56 17.56 -21.60
CA VAL A 222 14.89 18.17 -21.75
C VAL A 222 15.26 18.38 -23.22
N GLU A 223 14.90 17.43 -24.11
CA GLU A 223 15.06 17.59 -25.55
C GLU A 223 14.25 18.79 -26.07
N TRP A 224 12.99 18.91 -25.64
CA TRP A 224 12.10 20.02 -25.97
C TRP A 224 12.62 21.36 -25.45
N ALA A 225 13.02 21.46 -24.19
CA ALA A 225 13.51 22.70 -23.60
C ALA A 225 14.76 23.23 -24.33
N ARG A 226 15.59 22.33 -24.88
CA ARG A 226 16.79 22.69 -25.64
C ARG A 226 16.52 23.04 -27.11
N LEU A 227 15.61 22.32 -27.76
CA LEU A 227 15.38 22.41 -29.21
C LEU A 227 14.14 23.22 -29.59
N GLY A 228 13.24 23.49 -28.65
CA GLY A 228 11.96 24.15 -28.86
C GLY A 228 10.93 23.31 -29.61
N VAL A 229 11.18 22.01 -29.83
CA VAL A 229 10.30 21.09 -30.56
C VAL A 229 10.28 19.72 -29.89
N ILE A 230 9.09 19.14 -29.77
CA ILE A 230 8.92 17.77 -29.27
C ILE A 230 9.38 16.78 -30.34
N ASN A 231 10.21 15.82 -29.92
CA ASN A 231 10.61 14.71 -30.77
C ASN A 231 9.37 13.90 -31.15
N ARG A 232 9.12 13.72 -32.46
CA ARG A 232 7.95 12.99 -32.96
C ARG A 232 7.83 11.56 -32.44
N ALA A 233 8.93 10.98 -31.99
CA ALA A 233 8.91 9.68 -31.33
C ALA A 233 8.07 9.65 -30.04
N PHE A 234 7.90 10.79 -29.37
CA PHE A 234 7.20 10.92 -28.09
C PHE A 234 5.87 11.69 -28.19
N ALA A 235 5.51 12.19 -29.37
CA ALA A 235 4.35 13.08 -29.54
C ALA A 235 3.00 12.45 -29.14
N ASP A 236 2.89 11.12 -29.14
CA ASP A 236 1.67 10.41 -28.74
C ASP A 236 1.65 10.04 -27.25
N SER A 237 2.76 10.21 -26.52
CA SER A 237 2.92 9.79 -25.12
C SER A 237 3.21 10.95 -24.16
N THR A 238 3.45 12.15 -24.68
CA THR A 238 3.74 13.33 -23.86
C THR A 238 2.85 14.52 -24.22
N ASP A 239 2.73 15.45 -23.28
CA ASP A 239 2.17 16.77 -23.51
C ASP A 239 3.10 17.66 -24.35
N ASP A 240 2.67 18.91 -24.57
CA ASP A 240 3.43 19.90 -25.35
C ASP A 240 4.76 20.32 -24.71
N ALA A 241 4.97 19.97 -23.43
CA ALA A 241 6.20 20.20 -22.68
C ALA A 241 7.07 18.94 -22.54
N GLY A 242 6.66 17.81 -23.12
CA GLY A 242 7.43 16.58 -23.14
C GLY A 242 7.31 15.72 -21.87
N PHE A 243 6.25 15.91 -21.06
CA PHE A 243 5.96 15.05 -19.92
C PHE A 243 4.77 14.13 -20.17
N THR A 244 4.73 12.99 -19.48
CA THR A 244 3.63 12.02 -19.58
C THR A 244 2.42 12.39 -18.70
N ILE A 245 2.57 13.45 -17.90
CA ILE A 245 1.58 13.94 -16.95
C ILE A 245 1.58 15.46 -16.93
N THR A 246 0.40 16.06 -16.79
CA THR A 246 0.22 17.51 -16.66
C THR A 246 -0.62 17.81 -15.43
N PHE A 247 -0.12 18.66 -14.53
CA PHE A 247 -0.89 19.12 -13.36
C PHE A 247 -1.67 20.40 -13.67
N SER A 248 -2.86 20.27 -14.25
CA SER A 248 -3.73 21.39 -14.58
C SER A 248 -4.49 21.91 -13.36
N ALA A 249 -4.78 23.22 -13.32
CA ALA A 249 -5.67 23.79 -12.31
C ALA A 249 -7.13 23.31 -12.47
N ASP A 250 -7.54 22.97 -13.70
CA ASP A 250 -8.90 22.52 -14.01
C ASP A 250 -9.11 21.01 -13.75
N ASP A 251 -8.02 20.27 -13.47
CA ASP A 251 -8.06 18.84 -13.15
C ASP A 251 -7.31 18.54 -11.83
N PRO A 252 -8.01 18.66 -10.68
CA PRO A 252 -7.43 18.31 -9.39
C PRO A 252 -7.32 16.79 -9.17
N TYR A 253 -7.85 15.94 -10.05
CA TYR A 253 -7.81 14.49 -9.88
C TYR A 253 -6.43 13.93 -10.20
N THR A 254 -5.84 14.35 -11.32
CA THR A 254 -4.50 13.90 -11.75
C THR A 254 -3.44 14.11 -10.66
N GLU A 255 -3.40 15.27 -10.00
CA GLU A 255 -2.46 15.52 -8.89
C GLU A 255 -2.69 14.57 -7.70
N ARG A 256 -3.96 14.42 -7.29
CA ARG A 256 -4.31 13.57 -6.15
C ARG A 256 -3.97 12.11 -6.40
N GLU A 257 -4.25 11.61 -7.59
CA GLU A 257 -3.97 10.24 -7.99
C GLU A 257 -2.46 9.97 -8.06
N GLN A 258 -1.67 10.94 -8.56
CA GLN A 258 -0.22 10.82 -8.55
C GLN A 258 0.35 10.71 -7.13
N CYS A 259 -0.17 11.49 -6.17
CA CYS A 259 0.20 11.34 -4.77
C CYS A 259 -0.30 10.01 -4.18
N ALA A 260 -1.53 9.60 -4.53
CA ALA A 260 -2.16 8.38 -4.03
C ALA A 260 -1.42 7.10 -4.44
N GLY A 261 -0.68 7.16 -5.55
CA GLY A 261 0.24 6.10 -5.98
C GLY A 261 1.29 5.73 -4.94
N CYS A 262 1.52 6.53 -3.90
CA CYS A 262 2.31 6.13 -2.72
C CYS A 262 1.51 6.27 -1.42
N HIS A 263 0.75 7.36 -1.27
CA HIS A 263 0.03 7.73 -0.05
C HIS A 263 -1.33 7.04 0.13
N SER A 264 -1.40 5.75 -0.20
CA SER A 264 -2.61 4.93 -0.05
C SER A 264 -2.31 3.47 0.21
N ARG A 265 -3.19 2.82 0.98
CA ARG A 265 -3.21 1.35 1.08
C ARG A 265 -3.91 0.80 -0.14
N ARG A 266 -3.14 0.16 -1.01
CA ARG A 266 -3.60 -0.29 -2.32
C ARG A 266 -2.97 -1.62 -2.72
N GLU A 267 -3.53 -2.24 -3.75
CA GLU A 267 -2.99 -3.39 -4.45
C GLU A 267 -2.59 -2.96 -5.87
N ALA A 268 -1.31 -3.17 -6.24
CA ALA A 268 -0.81 -2.85 -7.58
C ALA A 268 -1.21 -3.89 -8.63
N PHE A 269 -1.49 -3.40 -9.84
CA PHE A 269 -1.72 -4.22 -11.03
C PHE A 269 -0.48 -4.38 -11.91
N GLY A 270 0.56 -3.57 -11.68
CA GLY A 270 1.84 -3.61 -12.38
C GLY A 270 2.98 -4.22 -11.56
N ASP A 271 4.17 -4.25 -12.15
CA ASP A 271 5.39 -4.82 -11.55
C ASP A 271 6.29 -3.75 -10.91
N GLY A 272 5.76 -2.58 -10.59
CA GLY A 272 6.53 -1.45 -10.10
C GLY A 272 5.83 -0.12 -10.38
N ASN A 273 6.60 0.95 -10.57
CA ASN A 273 6.01 2.28 -10.77
C ASN A 273 5.18 2.32 -12.06
N PRO A 274 3.89 2.68 -12.00
CA PRO A 274 3.17 3.04 -13.21
C PRO A 274 3.80 4.29 -13.82
N LEU A 275 3.68 4.44 -15.14
CA LEU A 275 4.10 5.67 -15.81
C LEU A 275 3.29 6.84 -15.20
N PRO A 276 3.92 7.92 -14.72
CA PRO A 276 3.18 9.06 -14.19
C PRO A 276 2.19 9.59 -15.20
N GLY A 277 0.95 9.81 -14.75
CA GLY A 277 -0.21 10.11 -15.60
C GLY A 277 -1.12 8.91 -15.89
N THR A 278 -0.70 7.68 -15.52
CA THR A 278 -1.60 6.53 -15.50
C THR A 278 -2.70 6.75 -14.45
N ALA A 279 -3.97 6.60 -14.84
CA ALA A 279 -5.09 6.73 -13.91
C ALA A 279 -4.96 5.75 -12.73
N PHE A 280 -5.34 6.19 -11.53
CA PHE A 280 -5.15 5.41 -10.31
C PHE A 280 -5.81 4.03 -10.42
N ASP A 281 -7.06 3.97 -10.88
CA ASP A 281 -7.81 2.71 -10.97
C ASP A 281 -7.41 1.84 -12.18
N ASP A 282 -6.47 2.30 -13.02
CA ASP A 282 -5.78 1.49 -14.03
C ASP A 282 -4.47 0.86 -13.52
N ALA A 283 -3.87 1.46 -12.50
CA ALA A 283 -2.65 1.00 -11.86
C ALA A 283 -2.90 0.22 -10.55
N TYR A 284 -4.01 0.53 -9.86
CA TYR A 284 -4.21 0.14 -8.46
C TYR A 284 -5.67 -0.21 -8.13
N ARG A 285 -5.82 -1.05 -7.10
CA ARG A 285 -7.07 -1.21 -6.34
C ARG A 285 -6.91 -0.58 -4.96
N LEU A 286 -7.68 0.46 -4.67
CA LEU A 286 -7.72 1.08 -3.34
C LEU A 286 -8.33 0.14 -2.30
N ALA A 287 -7.78 0.13 -1.08
CA ALA A 287 -8.43 -0.50 0.06
C ALA A 287 -9.65 0.33 0.52
N LEU A 288 -10.84 -0.26 0.43
CA LEU A 288 -12.09 0.29 0.97
C LEU A 288 -12.10 0.31 2.51
N LEU A 289 -13.18 0.83 3.12
CA LEU A 289 -13.39 0.96 4.57
C LEU A 289 -13.68 -0.39 5.26
N ARG A 290 -12.80 -1.37 5.03
CA ARG A 290 -12.96 -2.75 5.48
C ARG A 290 -12.54 -2.93 6.95
N PRO A 291 -13.06 -3.96 7.65
CA PRO A 291 -12.64 -4.32 8.98
C PRO A 291 -11.12 -4.57 9.06
N GLY A 292 -10.52 -4.19 10.19
CA GLY A 292 -9.08 -4.32 10.42
C GLY A 292 -8.21 -3.28 9.70
N LEU A 293 -8.79 -2.37 8.91
CA LEU A 293 -8.06 -1.23 8.33
C LEU A 293 -8.64 0.12 8.77
N TYR A 294 -9.96 0.20 8.88
CA TYR A 294 -10.67 1.41 9.31
C TYR A 294 -11.65 1.10 10.44
N HIS A 295 -11.82 2.06 11.36
CA HIS A 295 -12.94 2.09 12.29
C HIS A 295 -14.28 2.15 11.53
N ASP A 296 -15.39 1.85 12.21
CA ASP A 296 -16.71 1.81 11.56
C ASP A 296 -17.13 3.17 11.02
N ASP A 297 -16.64 4.26 11.62
CA ASP A 297 -16.85 5.61 11.14
C ASP A 297 -15.96 6.00 9.96
N GLY A 298 -15.06 5.11 9.53
CA GLY A 298 -14.13 5.29 8.42
C GLY A 298 -12.82 5.99 8.79
N SER A 299 -12.58 6.28 10.08
CA SER A 299 -11.28 6.82 10.52
C SER A 299 -10.23 5.72 10.47
N ILE A 300 -8.97 6.12 10.30
CA ILE A 300 -7.84 5.20 10.24
C ILE A 300 -7.76 4.35 11.52
N LEU A 301 -7.64 3.02 11.35
CA LEU A 301 -7.34 2.07 12.43
C LEU A 301 -5.90 1.58 12.27
N GLU A 302 -5.60 0.98 11.13
CA GLU A 302 -4.25 0.57 10.74
C GLU A 302 -3.62 1.56 9.76
N GLU A 303 -2.37 1.33 9.38
CA GLU A 303 -1.65 2.17 8.42
C GLU A 303 -2.29 2.08 7.02
N VAL A 304 -3.26 2.98 6.78
CA VAL A 304 -3.97 3.14 5.51
C VAL A 304 -3.52 4.37 4.72
N TYR A 305 -2.52 5.07 5.24
CA TYR A 305 -2.02 6.37 4.76
C TYR A 305 -3.14 7.41 4.73
N VAL A 306 -3.24 8.25 3.69
CA VAL A 306 -4.12 9.42 3.70
C VAL A 306 -5.18 9.43 2.60
N TYR A 307 -4.95 8.78 1.46
CA TYR A 307 -5.86 8.92 0.30
C TYR A 307 -7.28 8.43 0.56
N GLY A 308 -7.44 7.25 1.17
CA GLY A 308 -8.78 6.72 1.49
C GLY A 308 -9.53 7.57 2.51
N SER A 309 -8.83 8.16 3.49
CA SER A 309 -9.41 9.17 4.39
C SER A 309 -9.76 10.46 3.65
N PHE A 310 -8.88 10.92 2.76
CA PHE A 310 -9.08 12.13 1.96
C PHE A 310 -10.32 12.05 1.08
N LEU A 311 -10.54 10.92 0.39
CA LEU A 311 -11.71 10.69 -0.45
C LEU A 311 -13.04 10.75 0.32
N GLN A 312 -13.05 10.54 1.64
CA GLN A 312 -14.25 10.70 2.47
C GLN A 312 -14.59 12.18 2.76
N SER A 313 -13.64 13.09 2.54
CA SER A 313 -13.79 14.48 2.93
C SER A 313 -14.62 15.30 1.94
N LYS A 314 -15.24 16.38 2.45
CA LYS A 314 -15.85 17.40 1.58
C LYS A 314 -14.82 18.15 0.74
N MET A 315 -13.58 18.24 1.22
CA MET A 315 -12.48 18.88 0.50
C MET A 315 -12.20 18.14 -0.81
N ALA A 316 -12.10 16.82 -0.77
CA ALA A 316 -11.94 15.99 -1.97
C ALA A 316 -13.11 16.17 -2.95
N ALA A 317 -14.34 16.21 -2.46
CA ALA A 317 -15.54 16.44 -3.27
C ALA A 317 -15.64 17.86 -3.87
N LYS A 318 -14.86 18.81 -3.34
CA LYS A 318 -14.80 20.20 -3.81
C LYS A 318 -13.55 20.52 -4.64
N GLY A 319 -12.77 19.50 -4.99
CA GLY A 319 -11.59 19.67 -5.85
C GLY A 319 -10.35 20.19 -5.12
N VAL A 320 -10.33 20.19 -3.78
CA VAL A 320 -9.10 20.45 -3.03
C VAL A 320 -8.10 19.34 -3.33
N ARG A 321 -6.83 19.72 -3.50
CA ARG A 321 -5.70 18.83 -3.82
C ARG A 321 -4.58 18.95 -2.78
N CYS A 322 -3.65 18.02 -2.81
CA CYS A 322 -2.55 17.93 -1.85
C CYS A 322 -1.73 19.23 -1.81
N SER A 323 -1.45 19.79 -2.99
CA SER A 323 -0.68 21.03 -3.16
C SER A 323 -1.41 22.28 -2.68
N ASN A 324 -2.69 22.23 -2.31
CA ASN A 324 -3.32 23.37 -1.62
C ASN A 324 -2.80 23.53 -0.18
N CYS A 325 -2.29 22.45 0.43
CA CYS A 325 -1.82 22.44 1.81
C CYS A 325 -0.30 22.21 1.90
N HIS A 326 0.25 21.38 1.02
CA HIS A 326 1.66 21.01 0.99
C HIS A 326 2.43 21.77 -0.10
N GLU A 327 3.65 22.18 0.22
CA GLU A 327 4.65 22.53 -0.80
C GLU A 327 5.29 21.22 -1.27
N VAL A 328 5.16 20.92 -2.56
CA VAL A 328 5.34 19.56 -3.10
C VAL A 328 6.80 19.14 -3.21
N HIS A 329 7.73 20.09 -3.27
CA HIS A 329 9.17 19.79 -3.38
C HIS A 329 9.77 19.54 -2.00
N SER A 330 9.56 20.46 -1.06
CA SER A 330 10.03 20.34 0.32
C SER A 330 9.24 19.32 1.15
N GLY A 331 8.00 19.02 0.78
CA GLY A 331 7.07 18.18 1.55
C GLY A 331 6.51 18.88 2.80
N THR A 332 6.82 20.16 3.00
CA THR A 332 6.37 20.94 4.16
C THR A 332 4.97 21.51 3.95
N LEU A 333 4.35 22.04 5.00
CA LEU A 333 3.09 22.77 4.87
C LEU A 333 3.35 24.17 4.33
N LYS A 334 2.44 24.66 3.47
CA LYS A 334 2.50 26.04 2.93
C LYS A 334 2.27 27.13 3.98
N ALA A 335 1.67 26.75 5.10
CA ALA A 335 1.42 27.63 6.24
C ALA A 335 1.57 26.84 7.54
N GLU A 336 1.78 27.55 8.65
CA GLU A 336 2.00 26.94 9.96
C GLU A 336 0.73 26.94 10.83
N GLY A 337 0.56 25.90 11.66
CA GLY A 337 -0.54 25.79 12.60
C GLY A 337 -1.91 25.93 11.93
N ASN A 338 -2.79 26.74 12.53
CA ASN A 338 -4.15 26.98 12.01
C ASN A 338 -4.19 27.73 10.68
N ALA A 339 -3.10 28.42 10.28
CA ALA A 339 -3.05 29.13 9.01
C ALA A 339 -3.22 28.20 7.80
N THR A 340 -2.85 26.93 7.92
CA THR A 340 -3.12 25.88 6.91
C THR A 340 -4.60 25.68 6.64
N CYS A 341 -5.45 25.87 7.67
CA CYS A 341 -6.89 25.76 7.55
C CYS A 341 -7.51 27.12 7.20
N THR A 342 -7.08 28.20 7.87
CA THR A 342 -7.70 29.53 7.77
C THR A 342 -7.36 30.27 6.48
N GLN A 343 -6.39 29.80 5.69
CA GLN A 343 -6.22 30.24 4.29
C GLN A 343 -7.49 30.05 3.44
N CYS A 344 -8.38 29.16 3.85
CA CYS A 344 -9.70 28.96 3.23
C CYS A 344 -10.83 29.19 4.24
N HIS A 345 -10.70 28.62 5.44
CA HIS A 345 -11.72 28.69 6.50
C HIS A 345 -11.59 29.99 7.31
N SER A 346 -11.89 31.11 6.67
CA SER A 346 -11.88 32.43 7.29
C SER A 346 -12.98 33.33 6.71
N PRO A 347 -13.24 34.51 7.28
CA PRO A 347 -14.17 35.48 6.69
C PRO A 347 -13.75 35.94 5.29
N ALA A 348 -12.46 35.86 4.94
CA ALA A 348 -11.96 36.19 3.61
C ALA A 348 -12.23 35.08 2.59
N GLY A 349 -12.30 33.82 3.03
CA GLY A 349 -12.49 32.67 2.16
C GLY A 349 -11.29 32.38 1.27
N ASN A 350 -11.52 31.58 0.22
CA ASN A 350 -10.58 31.36 -0.86
C ASN A 350 -11.33 31.43 -2.20
N PRO A 351 -10.89 32.27 -3.18
CA PRO A 351 -11.58 32.44 -4.45
C PRO A 351 -11.67 31.17 -5.30
N ASP A 352 -10.75 30.22 -5.11
CA ASP A 352 -10.77 28.92 -5.81
C ASP A 352 -11.91 28.02 -5.30
N PHE A 353 -12.43 28.31 -4.10
CA PHE A 353 -13.48 27.53 -3.45
C PHE A 353 -14.66 28.42 -3.02
N PRO A 354 -15.39 29.05 -3.97
CA PRO A 354 -16.43 30.04 -3.67
C PRO A 354 -17.66 29.46 -2.95
N SER A 355 -17.81 28.13 -2.90
CA SER A 355 -18.88 27.45 -2.16
C SER A 355 -18.61 27.27 -0.66
N LEU A 356 -17.43 27.68 -0.19
CA LEU A 356 -17.00 27.51 1.19
C LEU A 356 -17.74 28.48 2.13
N PRO A 357 -18.30 28.01 3.27
CA PRO A 357 -18.92 28.89 4.26
C PRO A 357 -17.90 29.83 4.90
N LEU A 358 -18.13 31.14 4.78
CA LEU A 358 -17.30 32.17 5.38
C LEU A 358 -17.66 32.35 6.86
N ALA A 359 -16.69 32.11 7.73
CA ALA A 359 -16.81 32.39 9.16
C ALA A 359 -15.40 32.49 9.77
N ASP A 360 -15.33 33.04 10.98
CA ASP A 360 -14.11 33.03 11.77
C ASP A 360 -14.10 31.77 12.67
N TYR A 361 -13.26 30.81 12.29
CA TYR A 361 -13.18 29.50 12.96
C TYR A 361 -12.03 29.42 13.98
N ASP A 362 -11.04 30.31 13.89
CA ASP A 362 -9.84 30.27 14.75
C ASP A 362 -10.03 31.22 15.95
N THR A 363 -11.07 30.94 16.73
CA THR A 363 -11.44 31.75 17.89
C THR A 363 -11.78 30.87 19.10
N PRO A 364 -11.59 31.36 20.34
CA PRO A 364 -12.03 30.66 21.54
C PRO A 364 -13.53 30.33 21.57
N ASP A 365 -14.35 31.05 20.80
CA ASP A 365 -15.78 30.78 20.67
C ASP A 365 -16.10 29.58 19.76
N HIS A 366 -15.13 29.14 18.95
CA HIS A 366 -15.24 27.93 18.14
C HIS A 366 -14.52 26.74 18.78
N HIS A 367 -13.24 26.89 19.12
CA HIS A 367 -12.45 25.77 19.64
C HIS A 367 -12.58 25.59 21.16
N PHE A 368 -13.09 26.58 21.91
CA PHE A 368 -13.30 26.53 23.37
C PHE A 368 -12.04 26.21 24.20
N HIS A 369 -10.88 26.54 23.66
CA HIS A 369 -9.59 26.41 24.33
C HIS A 369 -8.92 27.79 24.46
N PRO A 370 -7.93 27.96 25.36
CA PRO A 370 -7.08 29.14 25.34
C PRO A 370 -6.28 29.21 24.03
N GLU A 371 -6.14 30.39 23.46
CA GLU A 371 -5.31 30.62 22.26
C GLU A 371 -3.87 30.15 22.48
N GLY A 372 -3.26 29.63 21.42
CA GLY A 372 -1.88 29.13 21.44
C GLY A 372 -1.68 27.78 22.14
N THR A 373 -2.75 27.10 22.57
CA THR A 373 -2.68 25.74 23.10
C THR A 373 -2.87 24.69 22.01
N GLU A 374 -2.44 23.45 22.27
CA GLU A 374 -2.65 22.33 21.33
C GLU A 374 -4.15 22.08 21.07
N GLY A 375 -5.00 22.24 22.09
CA GLY A 375 -6.46 22.13 21.95
C GLY A 375 -7.09 23.24 21.11
N ALA A 376 -6.39 24.36 20.89
CA ALA A 376 -6.83 25.41 19.97
C ALA A 376 -6.46 25.13 18.51
N GLN A 377 -5.66 24.09 18.22
CA GLN A 377 -5.28 23.77 16.85
C GLN A 377 -6.38 23.00 16.11
N CYS A 378 -6.77 23.46 14.93
CA CYS A 378 -7.77 22.82 14.05
C CYS A 378 -7.46 21.34 13.82
N LYS A 379 -6.19 21.03 13.56
CA LYS A 379 -5.71 19.66 13.29
C LYS A 379 -5.92 18.71 14.47
N SER A 380 -6.00 19.20 15.70
CA SER A 380 -6.07 18.36 16.89
C SER A 380 -7.46 17.77 17.10
N CYS A 381 -8.50 18.46 16.60
CA CYS A 381 -9.88 17.96 16.61
C CYS A 381 -10.29 17.35 15.26
N HIS A 382 -9.88 17.98 14.14
CA HIS A 382 -10.37 17.62 12.81
C HIS A 382 -9.49 16.62 12.06
N MET A 383 -8.25 16.40 12.52
CA MET A 383 -7.26 15.50 11.92
C MET A 383 -6.52 14.72 13.00
N ILE A 384 -7.29 13.91 13.74
CA ILE A 384 -6.78 13.10 14.87
C ILE A 384 -5.53 12.31 14.47
N GLU A 385 -4.56 12.29 15.39
CA GLU A 385 -3.26 11.64 15.17
C GLU A 385 -3.26 10.22 15.73
N ARG A 386 -2.77 9.26 14.96
CA ARG A 386 -2.54 7.88 15.40
C ARG A 386 -1.07 7.53 15.18
N THR A 387 -0.50 6.79 16.12
CA THR A 387 0.91 6.39 16.06
C THR A 387 1.03 5.06 15.35
N TYR A 388 1.85 5.03 14.30
CA TYR A 388 2.23 3.84 13.55
C TYR A 388 3.73 3.58 13.73
N MET A 389 4.19 2.38 13.38
CA MET A 389 5.62 2.01 13.48
C MET A 389 6.23 2.27 14.88
N GLY A 390 5.40 2.23 15.92
CA GLY A 390 5.76 2.51 17.32
C GLY A 390 5.92 3.98 17.70
N ILE A 391 6.39 4.85 16.79
CA ILE A 391 6.73 6.25 17.11
C ILE A 391 6.33 7.29 16.04
N ASP A 392 5.76 6.87 14.92
CA ASP A 392 5.42 7.76 13.80
C ASP A 392 3.96 8.24 13.90
N GLY A 393 3.78 9.47 14.40
CA GLY A 393 2.48 10.12 14.53
C GLY A 393 1.95 10.59 13.17
N ARG A 394 0.80 10.04 12.76
CA ARG A 394 0.16 10.39 11.47
C ARG A 394 -1.27 10.84 11.65
N ARG A 395 -1.65 11.86 10.89
CA ARG A 395 -2.95 12.51 11.02
C ARG A 395 -3.95 12.01 9.98
N ASP A 396 -5.17 11.75 10.43
CA ASP A 396 -6.28 11.40 9.54
C ASP A 396 -6.65 12.58 8.63
N HIS A 397 -6.83 12.29 7.34
CA HIS A 397 -7.11 13.30 6.29
C HIS A 397 -8.58 13.35 5.86
N SER A 398 -9.52 12.87 6.68
CA SER A 398 -10.95 12.98 6.39
C SER A 398 -11.58 14.30 6.88
N PHE A 399 -10.83 15.11 7.65
CA PHE A 399 -11.18 16.47 8.11
C PHE A 399 -12.55 16.54 8.81
N ARG A 400 -12.81 15.61 9.72
CA ARG A 400 -14.15 15.39 10.29
C ARG A 400 -14.50 16.42 11.34
N VAL A 401 -15.78 16.77 11.39
CA VAL A 401 -16.35 17.36 12.60
C VAL A 401 -16.43 16.26 13.67
N PRO A 402 -15.85 16.44 14.87
CA PRO A 402 -15.87 15.42 15.92
C PRO A 402 -17.28 14.91 16.23
N ARG A 403 -17.42 13.58 16.33
CA ARG A 403 -18.67 12.86 16.63
C ARG A 403 -18.51 11.88 17.80
N PRO A 404 -18.15 12.34 19.01
CA PRO A 404 -18.07 11.49 20.20
C PRO A 404 -19.36 10.71 20.49
N ASP A 405 -20.51 11.20 20.03
CA ASP A 405 -21.81 10.52 20.16
C ASP A 405 -21.88 9.19 19.40
N LEU A 406 -20.99 8.94 18.43
CA LEU A 406 -20.90 7.68 17.71
C LEU A 406 -20.04 6.62 18.44
N ALA A 407 -19.17 7.03 19.36
CA ALA A 407 -18.13 6.16 19.94
C ALA A 407 -18.70 4.88 20.56
N ALA A 408 -19.83 4.98 21.28
CA ALA A 408 -20.47 3.82 21.90
C ALA A 408 -21.00 2.78 20.88
N ALA A 409 -21.29 3.20 19.66
CA ALA A 409 -21.81 2.33 18.60
C ALA A 409 -20.72 1.81 17.65
N THR A 410 -19.59 2.51 17.54
CA THR A 410 -18.57 2.26 16.51
C THR A 410 -17.21 1.88 17.07
N ASN A 411 -16.97 2.07 18.37
CA ASN A 411 -15.65 2.01 18.99
C ASN A 411 -14.59 2.88 18.25
N ALA A 412 -15.04 3.87 17.47
CA ALA A 412 -14.16 4.82 16.82
C ALA A 412 -13.57 5.75 17.89
N PRO A 413 -12.33 6.20 17.71
CA PRO A 413 -11.66 6.99 18.72
C PRO A 413 -12.19 8.43 18.69
N ASP A 414 -12.12 9.11 19.85
CA ASP A 414 -12.67 10.45 20.02
C ASP A 414 -11.56 11.47 20.33
N ALA A 415 -11.50 12.51 19.51
CA ALA A 415 -10.50 13.58 19.60
C ALA A 415 -10.48 14.28 20.97
N CYS A 416 -11.63 14.35 21.64
CA CYS A 416 -11.74 15.01 22.93
C CYS A 416 -11.10 14.14 24.02
N THR A 417 -11.47 12.86 24.08
CA THR A 417 -10.94 11.93 25.11
C THR A 417 -9.48 11.54 24.91
N ASP A 418 -8.89 11.78 23.73
CA ASP A 418 -7.44 11.64 23.52
C ASP A 418 -6.64 12.59 24.43
N CYS A 419 -7.18 13.78 24.75
CA CYS A 419 -6.57 14.74 25.68
C CYS A 419 -7.26 14.74 27.07
N HIS A 420 -8.59 14.60 27.10
CA HIS A 420 -9.40 14.57 28.31
C HIS A 420 -9.56 13.14 28.83
N THR A 421 -8.45 12.52 29.23
CA THR A 421 -8.37 11.09 29.57
C THR A 421 -9.20 10.66 30.78
N ASP A 422 -9.56 11.61 31.66
CA ASP A 422 -10.45 11.38 32.81
C ASP A 422 -11.95 11.46 32.45
N GLN A 423 -12.27 11.76 31.19
CA GLN A 423 -13.64 11.93 30.71
C GLN A 423 -14.05 10.82 29.74
N THR A 424 -15.36 10.76 29.45
CA THR A 424 -15.92 9.79 28.51
C THR A 424 -16.34 10.47 27.22
N ALA A 425 -16.46 9.70 26.12
CA ALA A 425 -17.03 10.21 24.88
C ALA A 425 -18.47 10.74 25.08
N ALA A 426 -19.25 10.14 25.99
CA ALA A 426 -20.58 10.66 26.33
C ALA A 426 -20.53 12.07 26.97
N TRP A 427 -19.53 12.35 27.80
CA TRP A 427 -19.29 13.69 28.31
C TRP A 427 -18.94 14.66 27.17
N ALA A 428 -18.01 14.28 26.29
CA ALA A 428 -17.61 15.10 25.15
C ALA A 428 -18.79 15.41 24.22
N ALA A 429 -19.67 14.43 23.97
CA ALA A 429 -20.89 14.61 23.21
C ALA A 429 -21.85 15.63 23.86
N ALA A 430 -22.03 15.57 25.19
CA ALA A 430 -22.87 16.50 25.94
C ALA A 430 -22.29 17.94 25.95
N GLU A 431 -20.98 18.08 26.04
CA GLU A 431 -20.30 19.39 25.89
C GLU A 431 -20.53 19.95 24.49
N LEU A 432 -20.31 19.17 23.43
CA LEU A 432 -20.54 19.62 22.05
C LEU A 432 -22.02 19.95 21.77
N GLU A 433 -22.97 19.25 22.40
CA GLU A 433 -24.39 19.59 22.33
C GLU A 433 -24.67 20.95 22.98
N THR A 434 -24.09 21.21 24.15
CA THR A 434 -24.24 22.49 24.86
C THR A 434 -23.60 23.65 24.10
N ARG A 435 -22.41 23.44 23.55
CA ARG A 435 -21.64 24.47 22.84
C ARG A 435 -22.17 24.76 21.42
N PHE A 436 -22.69 23.74 20.75
CA PHE A 436 -23.22 23.83 19.39
C PHE A 436 -24.64 23.27 19.30
N PRO A 437 -25.67 23.85 19.95
CA PRO A 437 -27.01 23.25 20.06
C PRO A 437 -27.71 22.99 18.71
N ASP A 438 -27.40 23.78 17.68
CA ASP A 438 -28.02 23.68 16.35
C ASP A 438 -27.13 22.99 15.30
N SER A 439 -26.16 22.17 15.73
CA SER A 439 -25.23 21.51 14.79
C SER A 439 -25.96 20.54 13.86
N ARG A 440 -25.91 20.83 12.56
CA ARG A 440 -26.36 19.92 11.48
C ARG A 440 -25.50 18.67 11.31
N HIS A 441 -24.39 18.57 12.03
CA HIS A 441 -23.46 17.45 11.93
C HIS A 441 -23.84 16.30 12.87
N ARG A 442 -24.78 16.50 13.80
CA ARG A 442 -25.36 15.44 14.64
C ARG A 442 -26.53 14.76 13.94
N GLY A 443 -26.73 13.47 14.25
CA GLY A 443 -27.81 12.66 13.67
C GLY A 443 -27.31 11.37 13.01
N PRO A 444 -28.15 10.73 12.16
CA PRO A 444 -27.83 9.48 11.49
C PRO A 444 -26.50 9.56 10.73
N HIS A 445 -25.71 8.49 10.80
CA HIS A 445 -24.41 8.41 10.15
C HIS A 445 -24.20 7.00 9.59
N PHE A 446 -23.46 6.86 8.49
CA PHE A 446 -23.20 5.54 7.88
C PHE A 446 -22.51 4.58 8.86
N ALA A 447 -21.71 5.13 9.78
CA ALA A 447 -20.93 4.38 10.76
C ALA A 447 -21.77 3.41 11.59
N THR A 448 -22.95 3.82 12.05
CA THR A 448 -23.82 2.93 12.82
C THR A 448 -24.33 1.77 11.97
N THR A 449 -24.55 1.98 10.67
CA THR A 449 -24.91 0.90 9.76
C THR A 449 -23.72 -0.03 9.53
N PHE A 450 -22.52 0.51 9.37
CA PHE A 450 -21.29 -0.27 9.16
C PHE A 450 -20.97 -1.13 10.38
N ALA A 451 -21.03 -0.57 11.59
CA ALA A 451 -20.85 -1.30 12.85
C ALA A 451 -21.80 -2.51 12.94
N ASN A 452 -23.09 -2.25 12.72
CA ASN A 452 -24.11 -3.31 12.74
C ASN A 452 -23.93 -4.33 11.60
N ALA A 453 -23.48 -3.90 10.42
CA ALA A 453 -23.26 -4.77 9.28
C ALA A 453 -22.04 -5.67 9.47
N ARG A 454 -20.97 -5.19 10.11
CA ARG A 454 -19.80 -6.00 10.44
C ARG A 454 -20.15 -7.12 11.42
N ALA A 455 -21.11 -6.89 12.33
CA ALA A 455 -21.64 -7.92 13.20
C ALA A 455 -22.62 -8.89 12.49
N ASN A 456 -23.52 -8.37 11.65
CA ASN A 456 -24.47 -9.18 10.89
C ASN A 456 -24.93 -8.46 9.61
N PRO A 457 -24.29 -8.70 8.45
CA PRO A 457 -24.58 -7.96 7.22
C PRO A 457 -25.97 -8.30 6.68
N ALA A 458 -26.45 -9.53 6.88
CA ALA A 458 -27.77 -9.99 6.42
C ALA A 458 -28.93 -9.19 7.03
N ARG A 459 -28.77 -8.62 8.24
CA ARG A 459 -29.77 -7.75 8.87
C ARG A 459 -29.71 -6.30 8.40
N GLN A 460 -28.67 -5.90 7.68
CA GLN A 460 -28.42 -4.53 7.26
C GLN A 460 -28.58 -4.29 5.75
N VAL A 461 -29.09 -5.28 5.00
CA VAL A 461 -29.18 -5.24 3.53
C VAL A 461 -29.80 -3.94 3.02
N ASN A 462 -31.00 -3.59 3.50
CA ASN A 462 -31.70 -2.38 3.06
C ASN A 462 -31.00 -1.08 3.49
N ALA A 463 -30.31 -1.09 4.64
CA ALA A 463 -29.59 0.08 5.14
C ALA A 463 -28.32 0.33 4.32
N LEU A 464 -27.56 -0.72 4.03
CA LEU A 464 -26.37 -0.66 3.19
C LEU A 464 -26.72 -0.29 1.73
N ALA A 465 -27.80 -0.86 1.17
CA ALA A 465 -28.24 -0.50 -0.18
C ALA A 465 -28.63 0.98 -0.29
N ARG A 466 -29.27 1.55 0.74
CA ARG A 466 -29.54 3.01 0.78
C ARG A 466 -28.26 3.84 0.80
N ILE A 467 -27.22 3.41 1.51
CA ILE A 467 -25.93 4.11 1.52
C ILE A 467 -25.28 4.02 0.13
N ALA A 468 -25.29 2.86 -0.51
CA ALA A 468 -24.72 2.68 -1.85
C ALA A 468 -25.40 3.57 -2.91
N LEU A 469 -26.72 3.78 -2.80
CA LEU A 469 -27.52 4.62 -3.70
C LEU A 469 -27.48 6.12 -3.37
N ALA A 470 -26.89 6.52 -2.24
CA ALA A 470 -26.87 7.91 -1.80
C ALA A 470 -25.76 8.69 -2.51
N GLU A 471 -26.09 9.38 -3.60
CA GLU A 471 -25.13 10.17 -4.42
C GLU A 471 -24.47 11.34 -3.65
N ASP A 472 -25.03 11.74 -2.51
CA ASP A 472 -24.43 12.74 -1.62
C ASP A 472 -23.34 12.15 -0.70
N GLN A 473 -23.18 10.82 -0.68
CA GLN A 473 -22.09 10.13 0.01
C GLN A 473 -20.86 10.00 -0.90
N PRO A 474 -19.64 10.12 -0.34
CA PRO A 474 -18.42 9.82 -1.05
C PRO A 474 -18.40 8.41 -1.68
N ALA A 475 -17.84 8.29 -2.87
CA ALA A 475 -17.76 7.03 -3.61
C ALA A 475 -17.13 5.89 -2.80
N ILE A 476 -16.07 6.16 -2.04
CA ILE A 476 -15.44 5.15 -1.17
C ILE A 476 -16.39 4.62 -0.09
N ILE A 477 -17.30 5.45 0.45
CA ILE A 477 -18.33 5.01 1.42
C ILE A 477 -19.39 4.17 0.71
N ARG A 478 -19.86 4.60 -0.47
CA ARG A 478 -20.83 3.87 -1.29
C ARG A 478 -20.30 2.48 -1.70
N ALA A 479 -19.05 2.42 -2.15
CA ALA A 479 -18.35 1.18 -2.49
C ALA A 479 -18.14 0.28 -1.27
N SER A 480 -17.76 0.86 -0.11
CA SER A 480 -17.61 0.10 1.13
C SER A 480 -18.93 -0.51 1.63
N ALA A 481 -20.06 0.18 1.45
CA ALA A 481 -21.37 -0.38 1.77
C ALA A 481 -21.70 -1.61 0.92
N MET A 482 -21.32 -1.60 -0.36
CA MET A 482 -21.46 -2.75 -1.26
C MET A 482 -20.51 -3.90 -0.90
N GLU A 483 -19.29 -3.62 -0.47
CA GLU A 483 -18.37 -4.66 0.01
C GLU A 483 -18.92 -5.36 1.26
N LEU A 484 -19.48 -4.60 2.22
CA LEU A 484 -20.15 -5.16 3.39
C LEU A 484 -21.39 -5.99 3.01
N LEU A 485 -22.12 -5.59 1.96
CA LEU A 485 -23.28 -6.36 1.45
C LEU A 485 -22.89 -7.73 0.92
N ARG A 486 -21.64 -7.95 0.48
CA ARG A 486 -21.23 -9.27 -0.04
C ARG A 486 -21.34 -10.36 1.02
N GLY A 487 -21.15 -10.02 2.30
CA GLY A 487 -21.34 -10.96 3.41
C GLY A 487 -22.80 -11.36 3.66
N ALA A 488 -23.78 -10.66 3.08
CA ALA A 488 -25.19 -11.02 3.14
C ALA A 488 -25.63 -11.98 2.04
N GLU A 489 -24.82 -12.13 0.98
CA GLU A 489 -25.07 -13.01 -0.17
C GLU A 489 -26.49 -12.85 -0.80
N SER A 490 -27.04 -11.63 -0.82
CA SER A 490 -28.44 -11.37 -1.22
C SER A 490 -28.60 -11.10 -2.73
N PRO A 491 -29.37 -11.94 -3.45
CA PRO A 491 -29.74 -11.67 -4.85
C PRO A 491 -30.59 -10.40 -5.01
N GLU A 492 -31.42 -10.07 -4.01
CA GLU A 492 -32.25 -8.86 -4.01
C GLU A 492 -31.39 -7.60 -3.97
N ALA A 493 -30.34 -7.59 -3.14
CA ALA A 493 -29.37 -6.50 -3.09
C ALA A 493 -28.63 -6.35 -4.42
N ALA A 494 -28.18 -7.47 -5.01
CA ALA A 494 -27.52 -7.47 -6.31
C ALA A 494 -28.43 -6.89 -7.41
N ALA A 495 -29.72 -7.22 -7.41
CA ALA A 495 -30.70 -6.65 -8.34
C ALA A 495 -30.96 -5.16 -8.09
N ALA A 496 -31.13 -4.74 -6.84
CA ALA A 496 -31.42 -3.36 -6.48
C ALA A 496 -30.27 -2.39 -6.81
N LEU A 497 -29.03 -2.88 -6.78
CA LEU A 497 -27.82 -2.08 -7.02
C LEU A 497 -27.21 -2.30 -8.42
N ALA A 498 -27.87 -3.07 -9.29
CA ALA A 498 -27.35 -3.37 -10.63
C ALA A 498 -27.08 -2.12 -11.49
N GLY A 499 -27.87 -1.05 -11.30
CA GLY A 499 -27.68 0.21 -12.03
C GLY A 499 -26.38 0.94 -11.67
N LEU A 500 -25.76 0.63 -10.53
CA LEU A 500 -24.48 1.24 -10.12
C LEU A 500 -23.28 0.71 -10.92
N ILE A 501 -23.47 -0.28 -11.78
CA ILE A 501 -22.44 -0.73 -12.75
C ILE A 501 -22.12 0.38 -13.76
N ASP A 502 -23.04 1.33 -13.97
CA ASP A 502 -22.87 2.48 -14.87
C ASP A 502 -22.57 3.80 -14.10
N ASP A 503 -22.20 3.73 -12.81
CA ASP A 503 -21.86 4.90 -12.00
C ASP A 503 -20.63 5.64 -12.57
N PRO A 504 -20.56 6.99 -12.52
CA PRO A 504 -19.39 7.72 -13.00
C PRO A 504 -18.10 7.36 -12.26
N ASP A 505 -18.18 6.92 -10.99
CA ASP A 505 -17.00 6.60 -10.20
C ASP A 505 -16.58 5.11 -10.34
N PRO A 506 -15.32 4.83 -10.73
CA PRO A 506 -14.83 3.46 -10.94
C PRO A 506 -14.84 2.59 -9.66
N LEU A 507 -14.68 3.17 -8.46
CA LEU A 507 -14.78 2.41 -7.21
C LEU A 507 -16.21 1.91 -7.00
N VAL A 508 -17.20 2.73 -7.33
CA VAL A 508 -18.63 2.35 -7.25
C VAL A 508 -18.95 1.28 -8.31
N ARG A 509 -18.52 1.47 -9.57
CA ARG A 509 -18.71 0.47 -10.63
C ARG A 509 -18.11 -0.88 -10.25
N ALA A 510 -16.86 -0.90 -9.80
CA ALA A 510 -16.15 -2.13 -9.43
C ALA A 510 -16.83 -2.88 -8.27
N ALA A 511 -17.29 -2.14 -7.24
CA ALA A 511 -18.01 -2.72 -6.12
C ALA A 511 -19.41 -3.24 -6.52
N ALA A 512 -20.12 -2.53 -7.40
CA ALA A 512 -21.42 -2.95 -7.94
C ALA A 512 -21.28 -4.22 -8.81
N VAL A 513 -20.23 -4.30 -9.62
CA VAL A 513 -19.84 -5.50 -10.39
C VAL A 513 -19.61 -6.68 -9.45
N GLY A 514 -18.77 -6.50 -8.42
CA GLY A 514 -18.42 -7.54 -7.45
C GLY A 514 -19.59 -8.07 -6.61
N LEU A 515 -20.71 -7.34 -6.58
CA LEU A 515 -21.96 -7.76 -5.93
C LEU A 515 -22.80 -8.67 -6.85
N GLN A 516 -22.63 -8.60 -8.17
CA GLN A 516 -23.42 -9.40 -9.12
C GLN A 516 -23.10 -10.89 -9.08
N ARG A 517 -22.03 -11.33 -8.38
CA ARG A 517 -21.81 -12.75 -8.08
C ARG A 517 -23.03 -13.45 -7.45
N PHE A 518 -23.87 -12.71 -6.72
CA PHE A 518 -25.08 -13.22 -6.06
C PHE A 518 -26.35 -13.07 -6.91
N ALA A 519 -26.27 -12.42 -8.07
CA ALA A 519 -27.40 -12.35 -9.00
C ALA A 519 -27.67 -13.73 -9.64
N PRO A 520 -28.92 -13.99 -10.09
CA PRO A 520 -29.22 -15.14 -10.94
C PRO A 520 -28.29 -15.19 -12.17
N ASP A 521 -27.89 -16.38 -12.62
CA ASP A 521 -26.82 -16.52 -13.61
C ASP A 521 -27.09 -15.79 -14.94
N ILE A 522 -28.34 -15.76 -15.41
CA ILE A 522 -28.72 -15.01 -16.63
C ILE A 522 -28.46 -13.52 -16.44
N ASP A 523 -28.94 -12.96 -15.32
CA ASP A 523 -28.80 -11.55 -14.98
C ASP A 523 -27.33 -11.18 -14.79
N LYS A 524 -26.58 -12.00 -14.05
CA LYS A 524 -25.13 -11.84 -13.83
C LYS A 524 -24.39 -11.74 -15.16
N VAL A 525 -24.59 -12.71 -16.06
CA VAL A 525 -23.91 -12.69 -17.37
C VAL A 525 -24.33 -11.47 -18.18
N GLN A 526 -25.62 -11.15 -18.24
CA GLN A 526 -26.10 -9.99 -19.00
C GLN A 526 -25.52 -8.66 -18.49
N ARG A 527 -25.41 -8.50 -17.16
CA ARG A 527 -24.90 -7.28 -16.51
C ARG A 527 -23.38 -7.16 -16.58
N LEU A 528 -22.64 -8.26 -16.49
CA LEU A 528 -21.18 -8.23 -16.42
C LEU A 528 -20.47 -8.26 -17.78
N LEU A 529 -21.13 -8.75 -18.84
CA LEU A 529 -20.51 -8.76 -20.18
C LEU A 529 -20.12 -7.37 -20.71
N PRO A 530 -20.92 -6.30 -20.52
CA PRO A 530 -20.50 -4.94 -20.85
C PRO A 530 -19.29 -4.45 -20.03
N ALA A 531 -19.25 -4.76 -18.72
CA ALA A 531 -18.19 -4.32 -17.81
C ALA A 531 -16.79 -4.87 -18.15
N LEU A 532 -16.70 -5.95 -18.94
CA LEU A 532 -15.44 -6.43 -19.50
C LEU A 532 -14.76 -5.45 -20.48
N LYS A 533 -15.50 -4.41 -20.92
CA LYS A 533 -15.02 -3.36 -21.82
C LYS A 533 -15.00 -1.98 -21.15
N ASP A 534 -15.18 -1.93 -19.83
CA ASP A 534 -15.04 -0.68 -19.08
C ASP A 534 -13.67 -0.06 -19.38
N GLU A 535 -13.61 1.27 -19.43
CA GLU A 535 -12.37 1.99 -19.68
C GLU A 535 -11.35 1.74 -18.56
N THR A 536 -11.82 1.50 -17.34
CA THR A 536 -10.99 1.30 -16.16
C THR A 536 -10.66 -0.18 -15.94
N ARG A 537 -9.37 -0.48 -15.76
CA ARG A 537 -8.84 -1.82 -15.50
C ARG A 537 -9.42 -2.43 -14.23
N LEU A 538 -9.57 -1.65 -13.15
CA LEU A 538 -10.20 -2.09 -11.90
C LEU A 538 -11.57 -2.77 -12.14
N VAL A 539 -12.42 -2.16 -12.97
CA VAL A 539 -13.76 -2.66 -13.28
C VAL A 539 -13.70 -3.91 -14.15
N ARG A 540 -12.83 -3.93 -15.18
CA ARG A 540 -12.63 -5.12 -16.02
C ARG A 540 -12.14 -6.33 -15.20
N LEU A 541 -11.21 -6.11 -14.27
CA LEU A 541 -10.68 -7.14 -13.38
C LEU A 541 -11.73 -7.65 -12.38
N ALA A 542 -12.60 -6.77 -11.87
CA ALA A 542 -13.73 -7.19 -11.04
C ALA A 542 -14.72 -8.05 -11.84
N ALA A 543 -15.04 -7.64 -13.08
CA ALA A 543 -16.01 -8.31 -13.93
C ALA A 543 -15.56 -9.73 -14.34
N VAL A 544 -14.30 -9.90 -14.72
CA VAL A 544 -13.79 -11.21 -15.16
C VAL A 544 -13.74 -12.23 -14.02
N LEU A 545 -13.40 -11.78 -12.81
CA LEU A 545 -13.32 -12.65 -11.64
C LEU A 545 -14.67 -13.31 -11.33
N ASP A 546 -15.76 -12.53 -11.36
CA ASP A 546 -17.10 -13.04 -11.11
C ASP A 546 -17.65 -13.89 -12.28
N LEU A 547 -17.16 -13.65 -13.51
CA LEU A 547 -17.54 -14.43 -14.69
C LEU A 547 -16.82 -15.79 -14.78
N PHE A 548 -15.70 -16.01 -14.08
CA PHE A 548 -15.07 -17.34 -14.04
C PHE A 548 -16.01 -18.42 -13.47
N ALA A 549 -16.91 -18.04 -12.56
CA ALA A 549 -17.89 -18.94 -11.95
C ALA A 549 -19.17 -19.11 -12.79
N ALA A 550 -19.38 -18.27 -13.80
CA ALA A 550 -20.64 -18.22 -14.51
C ALA A 550 -20.81 -19.41 -15.46
N PRO A 551 -21.99 -20.06 -15.51
CA PRO A 551 -22.26 -21.20 -16.40
C PRO A 551 -22.46 -20.73 -17.85
N ILE A 552 -21.37 -20.36 -18.52
CA ILE A 552 -21.41 -19.80 -19.87
C ILE A 552 -21.16 -20.92 -20.88
N ALA A 553 -22.23 -21.41 -21.53
CA ALA A 553 -22.12 -22.44 -22.56
C ALA A 553 -21.53 -21.90 -23.87
N ARG A 554 -21.89 -20.68 -24.28
CA ARG A 554 -21.38 -20.01 -25.48
C ARG A 554 -21.55 -18.50 -25.39
N LEU A 555 -20.47 -17.75 -25.65
CA LEU A 555 -20.51 -16.30 -25.81
C LEU A 555 -20.61 -15.92 -27.28
N PRO A 556 -21.30 -14.80 -27.61
CA PRO A 556 -21.08 -14.10 -28.87
C PRO A 556 -19.58 -13.79 -29.07
N GLN A 557 -19.10 -13.77 -30.31
CA GLN A 557 -17.66 -13.62 -30.60
C GLN A 557 -17.04 -12.38 -29.94
N ALA A 558 -17.71 -11.24 -30.01
CA ALA A 558 -17.22 -10.00 -29.40
C ALA A 558 -17.12 -10.08 -27.86
N SER A 559 -18.03 -10.81 -27.21
CA SER A 559 -18.01 -11.04 -25.77
C SER A 559 -16.94 -12.05 -25.38
N ALA A 560 -16.71 -13.08 -26.20
CA ALA A 560 -15.62 -14.04 -26.00
C ALA A 560 -14.24 -13.35 -26.08
N GLN A 561 -14.07 -12.42 -27.01
CA GLN A 561 -12.86 -11.60 -27.14
C GLN A 561 -12.63 -10.72 -25.91
N ALA A 562 -13.66 -9.99 -25.46
CA ALA A 562 -13.57 -9.15 -24.26
C ALA A 562 -13.25 -9.97 -23.01
N PHE A 563 -13.90 -11.12 -22.83
CA PHE A 563 -13.61 -12.03 -21.72
C PHE A 563 -12.16 -12.55 -21.78
N SER A 564 -11.69 -12.96 -22.97
CA SER A 564 -10.31 -13.43 -23.14
C SER A 564 -9.28 -12.36 -22.85
N ALA A 565 -9.55 -11.10 -23.22
CA ALA A 565 -8.67 -9.96 -22.94
C ALA A 565 -8.61 -9.68 -21.43
N ALA A 566 -9.76 -9.51 -20.77
CA ALA A 566 -9.80 -9.28 -19.33
C ALA A 566 -9.23 -10.45 -18.51
N ALA A 567 -9.41 -11.70 -18.97
CA ALA A 567 -8.81 -12.87 -18.33
C ALA A 567 -7.30 -12.92 -18.51
N ALA A 568 -6.78 -12.43 -19.64
CA ALA A 568 -5.34 -12.26 -19.83
C ALA A 568 -4.78 -11.18 -18.90
N GLU A 569 -5.44 -10.01 -18.82
CA GLU A 569 -5.08 -8.95 -17.88
C GLU A 569 -5.08 -9.45 -16.43
N TRP A 570 -6.11 -10.20 -16.01
CA TRP A 570 -6.16 -10.77 -14.65
C TRP A 570 -5.02 -11.74 -14.37
N ARG A 571 -4.69 -12.64 -15.32
CA ARG A 571 -3.57 -13.58 -15.16
C ARG A 571 -2.22 -12.87 -15.08
N GLU A 572 -2.05 -11.80 -15.84
CA GLU A 572 -0.85 -10.96 -15.77
C GLU A 572 -0.70 -10.35 -14.38
N VAL A 573 -1.75 -9.69 -13.86
CA VAL A 573 -1.75 -9.12 -12.49
C VAL A 573 -1.43 -10.19 -11.44
N MET A 574 -1.99 -11.40 -11.56
CA MET A 574 -1.70 -12.47 -10.62
C MET A 574 -0.28 -13.01 -10.74
N ALA A 575 0.28 -13.11 -11.96
CA ALA A 575 1.65 -13.54 -12.17
C ALA A 575 2.66 -12.58 -11.51
N LEU A 576 2.38 -11.27 -11.58
CA LEU A 576 3.17 -10.23 -10.91
C LEU A 576 3.08 -10.27 -9.38
N ARG A 577 2.21 -11.11 -8.81
CA ARG A 577 2.01 -11.28 -7.37
C ARG A 577 2.44 -12.67 -6.88
N ALA A 578 3.24 -13.39 -7.66
CA ALA A 578 3.71 -14.73 -7.32
C ALA A 578 4.65 -14.78 -6.09
N ASP A 579 5.12 -13.64 -5.62
CA ASP A 579 5.88 -13.42 -4.38
C ASP A 579 5.00 -13.14 -3.15
N PHE A 580 3.68 -12.97 -3.32
CA PHE A 580 2.73 -12.67 -2.25
C PHE A 580 1.99 -13.94 -1.81
N PRO A 581 2.03 -14.32 -0.53
CA PRO A 581 1.17 -15.40 -0.01
C PRO A 581 -0.30 -15.19 -0.36
N GLU A 582 -0.79 -13.96 -0.24
CA GLU A 582 -2.19 -13.61 -0.53
C GLU A 582 -2.51 -13.71 -2.02
N GLY A 583 -1.53 -13.45 -2.90
CA GLY A 583 -1.68 -13.64 -4.35
C GLY A 583 -1.96 -15.11 -4.70
N HIS A 584 -1.24 -16.02 -4.06
CA HIS A 584 -1.46 -17.47 -4.20
C HIS A 584 -2.80 -17.94 -3.63
N LEU A 585 -3.27 -17.34 -2.53
CA LEU A 585 -4.62 -17.63 -2.00
C LEU A 585 -5.71 -17.25 -3.02
N VAL A 586 -5.58 -16.09 -3.68
CA VAL A 586 -6.51 -15.64 -4.72
C VAL A 586 -6.42 -16.52 -5.97
N MET A 587 -5.21 -16.85 -6.43
CA MET A 587 -4.99 -17.75 -7.57
C MET A 587 -5.60 -19.15 -7.32
N GLY A 588 -5.40 -19.70 -6.13
CA GLY A 588 -5.96 -20.99 -5.73
C GLY A 588 -7.49 -20.98 -5.73
N GLY A 589 -8.10 -19.92 -5.16
CA GLY A 589 -9.55 -19.74 -5.17
C GLY A 589 -10.13 -19.64 -6.58
N ALA A 590 -9.52 -18.82 -7.45
CA ALA A 590 -9.95 -18.70 -8.85
C ALA A 590 -9.79 -20.03 -9.63
N ALA A 591 -8.69 -20.76 -9.39
CA ALA A 591 -8.49 -22.08 -9.99
C ALA A 591 -9.55 -23.09 -9.55
N LEU A 592 -9.97 -23.07 -8.28
CA LEU A 592 -11.09 -23.88 -7.79
C LEU A 592 -12.41 -23.52 -8.49
N THR A 593 -12.70 -22.23 -8.64
CA THR A 593 -13.88 -21.74 -9.37
C THR A 593 -13.90 -22.28 -10.81
N MET A 594 -12.75 -22.28 -11.48
CA MET A 594 -12.56 -22.84 -12.81
C MET A 594 -12.44 -24.37 -12.86
N ARG A 595 -12.55 -25.05 -11.70
CA ARG A 595 -12.39 -26.51 -11.55
C ARG A 595 -11.01 -27.04 -11.98
N ASN A 596 -9.98 -26.20 -11.92
CA ASN A 596 -8.59 -26.56 -12.19
C ASN A 596 -7.88 -26.98 -10.89
N ILE A 597 -8.17 -28.20 -10.45
CA ILE A 597 -7.64 -28.76 -9.19
C ILE A 597 -6.10 -28.77 -9.12
N PRO A 598 -5.36 -29.15 -10.19
CA PRO A 598 -3.89 -29.13 -10.15
C PRO A 598 -3.33 -27.73 -9.83
N VAL A 599 -3.80 -26.69 -10.54
CA VAL A 599 -3.34 -25.31 -10.31
C VAL A 599 -3.77 -24.80 -8.94
N ALA A 600 -4.97 -25.15 -8.49
CA ALA A 600 -5.42 -24.79 -7.14
C ALA A 600 -4.51 -25.38 -6.06
N THR A 601 -4.14 -26.66 -6.20
CA THR A 601 -3.26 -27.37 -5.26
C THR A 601 -1.87 -26.75 -5.23
N GLU A 602 -1.31 -26.42 -6.39
CA GLU A 602 0.00 -25.76 -6.49
C GLU A 602 -0.01 -24.37 -5.85
N ALA A 603 -1.02 -23.55 -6.17
CA ALA A 603 -1.14 -22.21 -5.62
C ALA A 603 -1.29 -22.22 -4.09
N PHE A 604 -2.22 -23.00 -3.53
CA PHE A 604 -2.33 -23.08 -2.07
C PHE A 604 -1.08 -23.69 -1.42
N GLY A 605 -0.38 -24.61 -2.11
CA GLY A 605 0.90 -25.16 -1.67
C GLY A 605 1.99 -24.10 -1.57
N GLU A 606 2.09 -23.22 -2.56
CA GLU A 606 3.04 -22.10 -2.53
C GLU A 606 2.64 -21.05 -1.48
N ALA A 607 1.34 -20.83 -1.28
CA ALA A 607 0.83 -19.94 -0.23
C ALA A 607 1.32 -20.37 1.16
N VAL A 608 1.13 -21.66 1.53
CA VAL A 608 1.58 -22.17 2.83
C VAL A 608 3.10 -22.31 2.96
N ARG A 609 3.82 -22.38 1.83
CA ARG A 609 5.28 -22.36 1.81
C ARG A 609 5.83 -20.96 2.09
N LEU A 610 5.18 -19.93 1.53
CA LEU A 610 5.56 -18.53 1.76
C LEU A 610 5.14 -18.07 3.16
N ASP A 611 3.92 -18.43 3.58
CA ASP A 611 3.35 -18.08 4.87
C ASP A 611 2.64 -19.31 5.49
N PRO A 612 3.33 -20.07 6.33
CA PRO A 612 2.73 -21.17 7.07
C PRO A 612 1.59 -20.73 8.01
N GLN A 613 1.50 -19.44 8.37
CA GLN A 613 0.45 -18.89 9.23
C GLN A 613 -0.83 -18.55 8.46
N LEU A 614 -0.83 -18.67 7.13
CA LEU A 614 -2.02 -18.48 6.30
C LEU A 614 -2.94 -19.71 6.34
N VAL A 615 -3.61 -19.91 7.48
CA VAL A 615 -4.45 -21.08 7.80
C VAL A 615 -5.54 -21.39 6.77
N GLN A 616 -6.03 -20.39 6.04
CA GLN A 616 -7.03 -20.58 4.98
C GLN A 616 -6.48 -21.47 3.85
N ALA A 617 -5.21 -21.33 3.49
CA ALA A 617 -4.60 -22.14 2.43
C ALA A 617 -4.44 -23.61 2.87
N TRP A 618 -4.05 -23.86 4.12
CA TRP A 618 -4.01 -25.21 4.71
C TRP A 618 -5.38 -25.90 4.67
N SER A 619 -6.44 -25.21 5.11
CA SER A 619 -7.81 -25.75 5.08
C SER A 619 -8.25 -26.09 3.65
N MET A 620 -7.93 -25.24 2.67
CA MET A 620 -8.25 -25.50 1.27
C MET A 620 -7.48 -26.70 0.70
N LEU A 621 -6.18 -26.82 0.96
CA LEU A 621 -5.37 -27.98 0.53
C LEU A 621 -5.94 -29.29 1.07
N ALA A 622 -6.28 -29.33 2.36
CA ALA A 622 -6.84 -30.53 2.98
C ALA A 622 -8.19 -30.93 2.34
N ARG A 623 -9.08 -29.95 2.13
CA ARG A 623 -10.37 -30.17 1.46
C ARG A 623 -10.20 -30.65 0.01
N ILE A 624 -9.24 -30.12 -0.73
CA ILE A 624 -8.93 -30.56 -2.10
C ILE A 624 -8.50 -32.03 -2.09
N LYS A 625 -7.52 -32.38 -1.25
CA LYS A 625 -7.02 -33.76 -1.15
C LYS A 625 -8.12 -34.75 -0.79
N ALA A 626 -8.96 -34.42 0.18
CA ALA A 626 -10.10 -35.25 0.54
C ALA A 626 -11.12 -35.38 -0.61
N ALA A 627 -11.40 -34.30 -1.33
CA ALA A 627 -12.32 -34.31 -2.47
C ALA A 627 -11.82 -35.18 -3.64
N VAL A 628 -10.51 -35.36 -3.80
CA VAL A 628 -9.92 -36.27 -4.79
C VAL A 628 -9.66 -37.69 -4.25
N GLY A 629 -10.08 -37.99 -3.02
CA GLY A 629 -9.99 -39.32 -2.40
C GLY A 629 -8.72 -39.60 -1.59
N ASP A 630 -7.82 -38.62 -1.44
CA ASP A 630 -6.60 -38.71 -0.63
C ASP A 630 -6.85 -38.27 0.82
N LEU A 631 -7.55 -39.11 1.59
CA LEU A 631 -7.87 -38.82 2.99
C LEU A 631 -6.63 -38.80 3.90
N ASP A 632 -5.67 -39.69 3.64
CA ASP A 632 -4.42 -39.73 4.41
C ASP A 632 -3.61 -38.45 4.19
N GLY A 633 -3.48 -38.01 2.94
CA GLY A 633 -2.81 -36.75 2.62
C GLY A 633 -3.55 -35.53 3.15
N ALA A 634 -4.88 -35.55 3.21
CA ALA A 634 -5.67 -34.48 3.85
C ALA A 634 -5.37 -34.38 5.35
N ARG A 635 -5.38 -35.51 6.07
CA ARG A 635 -5.04 -35.59 7.50
C ARG A 635 -3.61 -35.13 7.77
N GLN A 636 -2.66 -35.53 6.92
CA GLN A 636 -1.28 -35.07 7.02
C GLN A 636 -1.17 -33.55 6.85
N THR A 637 -1.81 -32.99 5.82
CA THR A 637 -1.79 -31.55 5.56
C THR A 637 -2.37 -30.73 6.71
N ILE A 638 -3.43 -31.20 7.38
CA ILE A 638 -3.96 -30.52 8.57
C ILE A 638 -3.00 -30.64 9.75
N ALA A 639 -2.35 -31.80 9.93
CA ALA A 639 -1.36 -31.99 10.98
C ALA A 639 -0.16 -31.05 10.81
N GLU A 640 0.32 -30.86 9.57
CA GLU A 640 1.35 -29.88 9.24
C GLU A 640 0.88 -28.44 9.51
N GLY A 641 -0.34 -28.09 9.08
CA GLY A 641 -0.93 -26.78 9.38
C GLY A 641 -1.07 -26.51 10.89
N LEU A 642 -1.49 -27.50 11.68
CA LEU A 642 -1.60 -27.39 13.14
C LEU A 642 -0.24 -27.37 13.85
N ALA A 643 0.79 -27.96 13.26
CA ALA A 643 2.15 -27.84 13.77
C ALA A 643 2.67 -26.40 13.62
N ALA A 644 2.34 -25.73 12.50
CA ALA A 644 2.67 -24.33 12.27
C ALA A 644 1.73 -23.35 12.99
N ASN A 645 0.49 -23.76 13.28
CA ASN A 645 -0.56 -22.96 13.90
C ASN A 645 -1.25 -23.72 15.04
N PRO A 646 -0.57 -23.90 16.19
CA PRO A 646 -1.14 -24.62 17.30
C PRO A 646 -2.45 -23.97 17.77
N SER A 647 -3.49 -24.79 17.92
CA SER A 647 -4.81 -24.36 18.41
C SER A 647 -5.61 -23.43 17.49
N ASP A 648 -5.24 -23.28 16.21
CA ASP A 648 -6.05 -22.50 15.27
C ASP A 648 -7.48 -23.08 15.12
N PRO A 649 -8.55 -22.30 15.37
CA PRO A 649 -9.92 -22.81 15.32
C PRO A 649 -10.36 -23.32 13.96
N LEU A 650 -9.89 -22.72 12.85
CA LEU A 650 -10.28 -23.13 11.50
C LEU A 650 -9.67 -24.49 11.16
N LEU A 651 -8.41 -24.71 11.52
CA LEU A 651 -7.75 -25.99 11.32
C LEU A 651 -8.35 -27.07 12.21
N LEU A 652 -8.62 -26.78 13.49
CA LEU A 652 -9.30 -27.71 14.39
C LEU A 652 -10.69 -28.10 13.88
N GLN A 653 -11.50 -27.15 13.42
CA GLN A 653 -12.80 -27.43 12.81
C GLN A 653 -12.66 -28.24 11.49
N THR A 654 -11.56 -28.05 10.77
CA THR A 654 -11.28 -28.79 9.54
C THR A 654 -10.90 -30.25 9.84
N VAL A 655 -10.27 -30.55 10.99
CA VAL A 655 -10.02 -31.93 11.45
C VAL A 655 -11.33 -32.70 11.59
N ASP A 656 -12.35 -32.10 12.22
CA ASP A 656 -13.64 -32.76 12.50
C ASP A 656 -14.44 -33.14 11.23
N GLN A 657 -13.99 -32.70 10.05
CA GLN A 657 -14.62 -33.01 8.76
C GLN A 657 -14.07 -34.30 8.11
N PHE A 658 -13.00 -34.89 8.66
CA PHE A 658 -12.31 -36.07 8.13
C PHE A 658 -12.14 -37.17 9.18
#